data_AF-A0A6G1JH17-F1
#
_entry.id   AF-A0A6G1JH17-F1
#
_cell.length_a   1.000
_cell.length_b   1.000
_cell.length_c   1.000
_cell.angle_alpha   90.00
_cell.angle_beta   90.00
_cell.angle_gamma   90.00
#
_symmetry.space_group_name_H-M   'P 1'
#
loop_
_entity.id
_entity.type
_entity.pdbx_description
1 polymer ?
#
loop_
_entity_poly.entity_id
_entity_poly.type
_entity_poly.pdbx_seq_one_letter_code
_entity_poly.pdbx_strand_id
1 'polypeptide(L)'
;MAAHHDSNDDDPAAAASDALSLHTIADEADAYAAHEQEDADFALALALEDEETQRLVRAQSQALNQSESHQERRSEDQTEPFPPYRDDPDAEQQLEDGPDTQPPPYRDDPNAVLEDGDDENLDAELATTPSRRRNFVRILRKAGKMWLWCLGFTTGITLVIIGVVFILIWKFGKQDPKEAAWKSSHSSDYDLKIPMLYPALESGASGDCKTSWEKHASSLACHRMILSPVWDDGNADEVNAASADPFAYSVPVCTEQCRRSIEKLADPLAESCHRRTDRFDLTNYGKDGKAYFDKRKMEEGPIQAAKALVERYDRFCARPPRGEPLSEWGTCAADLWMRWGVVDGKNEMNLNGLDIFLANTSERRTFPLVRETGSLTYIGGKRTYDVESSPRTVGPGKGETDCGYCTVDWLVRKMGSFEFGEILDPVSGEPLGLKDFYDRMSNALRRCNDGARGRGALRKVKWKWAKYGWLCHDGPCDKDRKITNEVKQALHGVRKENDWPLPWIQQCTETQNAPKNALGGLRDGLTSMPCSIWFNENVAIEQIVPHQHIVDRLCSDQCRNAVDRIQQQYGDQFPKGSGMTPLTRLFGAWEMARDQADKICLSQSSNSVVTKSTSFCAPGYAALGHPEWIFPNKIPSRPQILSIFSEAIDKLDKKLPRYAPPQKDNPESRKVLARAVGESLCNPCAGAIFIGESEKWKKTVNEYLDDRSVDGREYTRVAKKGWMVCARMFGLNLTPQLRRQLWEMTGLDRYD
;
A
#
# COMPACT_ATOMS: atom_id res chain seq x y z
N MET A 1 66.29 -37.78 54.47
CA MET A 1 65.88 -38.72 55.53
C MET A 1 64.41 -38.50 55.79
N ALA A 2 63.65 -39.58 55.79
CA ALA A 2 62.20 -39.61 55.82
C ALA A 2 61.60 -39.03 57.11
N ALA A 3 60.42 -38.40 56.99
CA ALA A 3 59.28 -38.64 57.89
C ALA A 3 57.98 -38.02 57.33
N HIS A 4 56.99 -38.90 57.23
CA HIS A 4 55.53 -38.74 57.11
C HIS A 4 54.88 -37.45 57.64
N HIS A 5 53.82 -37.00 56.96
CA HIS A 5 52.46 -37.12 57.50
C HIS A 5 51.35 -36.90 56.45
N ASP A 6 50.36 -37.79 56.51
CA ASP A 6 49.05 -37.78 55.86
C ASP A 6 48.20 -36.54 56.17
N SER A 7 47.34 -36.13 55.23
CA SER A 7 45.88 -36.23 55.39
C SER A 7 45.13 -35.78 54.13
N ASN A 8 44.16 -36.61 53.75
CA ASN A 8 43.15 -36.51 52.68
C ASN A 8 42.50 -35.13 52.50
N ASP A 9 42.08 -34.84 51.26
CA ASP A 9 40.65 -34.67 50.95
C ASP A 9 40.41 -34.71 49.43
N ASP A 10 39.21 -35.20 49.09
CA ASP A 10 38.75 -35.72 47.81
C ASP A 10 38.75 -34.75 46.62
N ASP A 11 39.08 -35.27 45.41
CA ASP A 11 38.65 -34.66 44.14
C ASP A 11 38.03 -35.76 43.23
N PRO A 12 36.72 -35.67 42.90
CA PRO A 12 35.95 -36.70 42.20
C PRO A 12 36.14 -36.63 40.67
N ALA A 13 37.37 -36.84 40.18
CA ALA A 13 37.68 -36.69 38.76
C ALA A 13 38.11 -37.98 38.04
N ALA A 14 38.20 -39.13 38.72
CA ALA A 14 38.84 -40.33 38.13
C ALA A 14 37.88 -41.49 37.76
N ALA A 15 36.56 -41.36 37.99
CA ALA A 15 35.60 -42.44 37.72
C ALA A 15 34.63 -42.17 36.55
N ALA A 16 34.83 -41.10 35.78
CA ALA A 16 33.90 -40.67 34.72
C ALA A 16 34.47 -40.79 33.29
N SER A 17 35.40 -41.71 33.03
CA SER A 17 36.01 -41.87 31.69
C SER A 17 35.64 -43.15 30.93
N ASP A 18 34.77 -44.03 31.46
CA ASP A 18 34.41 -45.30 30.81
C ASP A 18 32.91 -45.46 30.49
N ALA A 19 32.11 -44.39 30.58
CA ALA A 19 30.66 -44.43 30.29
C ALA A 19 30.26 -43.69 29.00
N LEU A 20 31.15 -43.60 28.00
CA LEU A 20 30.91 -42.81 26.78
C LEU A 20 31.15 -43.61 25.48
N SER A 21 30.77 -44.89 25.48
CA SER A 21 30.85 -45.73 24.27
C SER A 21 29.76 -46.80 24.20
N LEU A 22 28.48 -46.43 24.33
CA LEU A 22 27.36 -47.34 24.04
C LEU A 22 26.04 -46.67 23.58
N HIS A 23 26.06 -45.39 23.20
CA HIS A 23 24.86 -44.69 22.70
C HIS A 23 24.74 -44.58 21.17
N THR A 24 25.61 -45.20 20.38
CA THR A 24 25.60 -45.07 18.92
C THR A 24 24.89 -46.20 18.16
N ILE A 25 24.08 -47.04 18.81
CA ILE A 25 23.32 -48.13 18.14
C ILE A 25 21.83 -48.17 18.57
N ALA A 26 21.27 -47.07 19.11
CA ALA A 26 19.85 -47.01 19.45
C ALA A 26 19.05 -45.91 18.72
N ASP A 27 19.70 -45.00 17.99
CA ASP A 27 19.03 -43.82 17.40
C ASP A 27 18.29 -44.09 16.07
N GLU A 28 18.33 -45.31 15.52
CA GLU A 28 17.61 -45.65 14.28
C GLU A 28 16.32 -46.46 14.49
N ALA A 29 15.96 -46.80 15.73
CA ALA A 29 14.72 -47.54 16.03
C ALA A 29 13.56 -46.67 16.52
N ASP A 30 13.80 -45.44 17.00
CA ASP A 30 12.77 -44.60 17.63
C ASP A 30 11.99 -43.69 16.66
N ALA A 31 12.42 -43.56 15.40
CA ALA A 31 11.70 -42.76 14.40
C ALA A 31 10.38 -43.40 13.95
N TYR A 32 10.28 -44.74 14.00
CA TYR A 32 9.03 -45.45 13.65
C TYR A 32 8.04 -45.52 14.83
N ALA A 33 8.54 -45.59 16.07
CA ALA A 33 7.68 -45.60 17.25
C ALA A 33 7.05 -44.22 17.50
N ALA A 34 7.78 -43.12 17.24
CA ALA A 34 7.24 -41.76 17.34
C ALA A 34 6.16 -41.50 16.27
N HIS A 35 6.32 -42.04 15.05
CA HIS A 35 5.36 -41.83 13.97
C HIS A 35 4.04 -42.60 14.17
N GLU A 36 4.09 -43.83 14.70
CA GLU A 36 2.86 -44.58 15.05
C GLU A 36 2.10 -43.95 16.22
N GLN A 37 2.81 -43.26 17.13
CA GLN A 37 2.19 -42.55 18.25
C GLN A 37 1.53 -41.24 17.81
N GLU A 38 2.14 -40.49 16.88
CA GLU A 38 1.53 -39.30 16.26
C GLU A 38 0.29 -39.65 15.42
N ASP A 39 0.30 -40.76 14.70
CA ASP A 39 -0.86 -41.21 13.92
C ASP A 39 -2.02 -41.68 14.83
N ALA A 40 -1.70 -42.31 15.97
CA ALA A 40 -2.69 -42.70 16.97
C ALA A 40 -3.30 -41.47 17.69
N ASP A 41 -2.48 -40.46 17.99
CA ASP A 41 -2.94 -39.20 18.60
C ASP A 41 -3.75 -38.36 17.61
N PHE A 42 -3.39 -38.38 16.31
CA PHE A 42 -4.16 -37.72 15.26
C PHE A 42 -5.50 -38.43 15.00
N ALA A 43 -5.54 -39.75 15.02
CA ALA A 43 -6.78 -40.52 14.92
C ALA A 43 -7.70 -40.31 16.14
N LEU A 44 -7.12 -40.18 17.35
CA LEU A 44 -7.87 -39.84 18.55
C LEU A 44 -8.40 -38.40 18.52
N ALA A 45 -7.63 -37.45 17.99
CA ALA A 45 -8.05 -36.06 17.81
C ALA A 45 -9.22 -35.95 16.82
N LEU A 46 -9.15 -36.66 15.69
CA LEU A 46 -10.26 -36.74 14.73
C LEU A 46 -11.51 -37.40 15.33
N ALA A 47 -11.35 -38.46 16.13
CA ALA A 47 -12.48 -39.11 16.81
C ALA A 47 -13.15 -38.20 17.86
N LEU A 48 -12.36 -37.36 18.56
CA LEU A 48 -12.88 -36.36 19.50
C LEU A 48 -13.56 -35.20 18.77
N GLU A 49 -13.03 -34.75 17.64
CA GLU A 49 -13.65 -33.73 16.78
C GLU A 49 -14.99 -34.23 16.21
N ASP A 50 -15.08 -35.49 15.79
CA ASP A 50 -16.33 -36.11 15.35
C ASP A 50 -17.35 -36.24 16.50
N GLU A 51 -16.92 -36.57 17.72
CA GLU A 51 -17.81 -36.62 18.88
C GLU A 51 -18.31 -35.22 19.28
N GLU A 52 -17.46 -34.20 19.19
CA GLU A 52 -17.80 -32.81 19.49
C GLU A 52 -18.71 -32.20 18.41
N THR A 53 -18.48 -32.55 17.13
CA THR A 53 -19.33 -32.18 16.01
C THR A 53 -20.70 -32.85 16.12
N GLN A 54 -20.77 -34.13 16.51
CA GLN A 54 -22.05 -34.80 16.78
C GLN A 54 -22.78 -34.22 17.99
N ARG A 55 -22.07 -33.74 19.02
CA ARG A 55 -22.68 -33.00 20.15
C ARG A 55 -23.21 -31.64 19.71
N LEU A 56 -22.49 -30.91 18.87
CA LEU A 56 -22.93 -29.62 18.30
C LEU A 56 -24.15 -29.78 17.38
N VAL A 57 -24.18 -30.82 16.54
CA VAL A 57 -25.34 -31.13 15.69
C VAL A 57 -26.55 -31.54 16.53
N ARG A 58 -26.37 -32.35 17.59
CA ARG A 58 -27.46 -32.66 18.54
C ARG A 58 -27.94 -31.42 19.28
N ALA A 59 -27.04 -30.55 19.75
CA ALA A 59 -27.39 -29.30 20.42
C ALA A 59 -28.13 -28.33 19.48
N GLN A 60 -27.73 -28.20 18.21
CA GLN A 60 -28.42 -27.42 17.20
C GLN A 60 -29.80 -27.99 16.87
N SER A 61 -29.93 -29.32 16.74
CA SER A 61 -31.24 -29.97 16.50
C SER A 61 -32.22 -29.80 17.68
N GLN A 62 -31.71 -29.74 18.91
CA GLN A 62 -32.52 -29.44 20.11
C GLN A 62 -32.87 -27.94 20.22
N ALA A 63 -32.00 -27.04 19.75
CA ALA A 63 -32.27 -25.61 19.68
C ALA A 63 -33.28 -25.24 18.59
N LEU A 64 -33.24 -25.92 17.44
CA LEU A 64 -34.18 -25.73 16.32
C LEU A 64 -35.61 -26.20 16.66
N ASN A 65 -35.75 -27.29 17.44
CA ASN A 65 -37.07 -27.76 17.90
C ASN A 65 -37.68 -26.90 19.03
N GLN A 66 -36.93 -25.99 19.65
CA GLN A 66 -37.47 -25.01 20.61
C GLN A 66 -37.83 -23.66 19.97
N SER A 67 -37.34 -23.35 18.76
CA SER A 67 -37.62 -22.09 18.07
C SER A 67 -38.90 -22.10 17.20
N GLU A 68 -39.56 -23.24 16.99
CA GLU A 68 -40.76 -23.36 16.13
C GLU A 68 -42.08 -22.87 16.75
N SER A 69 -42.07 -22.13 17.87
CA SER A 69 -43.30 -21.59 18.48
C SER A 69 -43.51 -20.08 18.36
N HIS A 70 -42.57 -19.30 17.81
CA HIS A 70 -42.75 -17.85 17.64
C HIS A 70 -41.95 -17.26 16.47
N GLN A 71 -42.36 -17.48 15.21
CA GLN A 71 -42.15 -16.53 14.11
C GLN A 71 -42.84 -16.97 12.82
N GLU A 72 -44.16 -16.86 12.78
CA GLU A 72 -44.84 -16.62 11.51
C GLU A 72 -44.70 -15.14 11.13
N ARG A 73 -44.40 -14.89 9.84
CA ARG A 73 -44.36 -13.61 9.10
C ARG A 73 -43.04 -12.83 9.11
N ARG A 74 -42.16 -13.16 8.17
CA ARG A 74 -41.72 -12.20 7.13
C ARG A 74 -41.10 -12.95 5.94
N SER A 75 -41.64 -12.63 4.77
CA SER A 75 -41.39 -13.30 3.50
C SER A 75 -39.96 -13.12 2.98
N GLU A 76 -39.46 -14.23 2.47
CA GLU A 76 -38.49 -14.45 1.38
C GLU A 76 -37.95 -13.23 0.63
N ASP A 77 -36.63 -13.11 0.62
CA ASP A 77 -35.88 -12.68 -0.57
C ASP A 77 -34.64 -13.59 -0.67
N GLN A 78 -34.72 -14.62 -1.51
CA GLN A 78 -33.62 -15.53 -1.80
C GLN A 78 -32.63 -14.80 -2.70
N THR A 79 -31.43 -14.50 -2.19
CA THR A 79 -30.33 -13.96 -3.00
C THR A 79 -29.52 -15.11 -3.58
N GLU A 80 -29.50 -15.24 -4.91
CA GLU A 80 -28.66 -16.23 -5.60
C GLU A 80 -27.15 -15.89 -5.45
N PRO A 81 -26.27 -16.89 -5.36
CA PRO A 81 -24.82 -16.66 -5.25
C PRO A 81 -24.23 -16.15 -6.58
N PHE A 82 -23.62 -14.95 -6.54
CA PHE A 82 -23.06 -14.29 -7.73
C PHE A 82 -21.65 -14.78 -8.12
N PRO A 83 -21.32 -14.80 -9.43
CA PRO A 83 -19.98 -15.16 -9.89
C PRO A 83 -18.96 -14.08 -9.49
N PRO A 84 -17.73 -14.47 -9.09
CA PRO A 84 -16.67 -13.54 -8.66
C PRO A 84 -16.33 -12.46 -9.70
N TYR A 85 -15.97 -11.29 -9.18
CA TYR A 85 -15.41 -10.18 -9.97
C TYR A 85 -14.08 -10.58 -10.62
N ARG A 86 -13.83 -10.16 -11.86
CA ARG A 86 -12.63 -10.43 -12.68
C ARG A 86 -11.90 -9.11 -13.01
N ASP A 87 -10.57 -9.07 -12.99
CA ASP A 87 -9.77 -7.83 -13.21
C ASP A 87 -9.31 -7.62 -14.68
N ASP A 88 -9.73 -8.47 -15.62
CA ASP A 88 -9.25 -8.50 -17.02
C ASP A 88 -10.42 -8.19 -18.00
N PRO A 89 -10.29 -7.18 -18.90
CA PRO A 89 -11.39 -6.70 -19.74
C PRO A 89 -11.80 -7.57 -20.95
N ASP A 90 -11.14 -8.70 -21.26
CA ASP A 90 -11.37 -9.42 -22.52
C ASP A 90 -12.37 -10.61 -22.48
N ALA A 91 -13.35 -10.60 -21.57
CA ALA A 91 -14.28 -11.74 -21.42
C ALA A 91 -15.77 -11.36 -21.36
N GLU A 92 -16.23 -10.52 -22.30
CA GLU A 92 -17.67 -10.44 -22.62
C GLU A 92 -17.96 -11.04 -23.99
N GLN A 93 -18.27 -12.34 -24.02
CA GLN A 93 -19.10 -12.94 -25.07
C GLN A 93 -19.62 -14.31 -24.62
N GLN A 94 -20.79 -14.32 -24.00
CA GLN A 94 -21.80 -15.39 -24.14
C GLN A 94 -23.05 -15.05 -23.31
N LEU A 95 -23.99 -14.36 -23.94
CA LEU A 95 -25.43 -14.40 -23.64
C LEU A 95 -26.17 -13.99 -24.93
N GLU A 96 -26.26 -14.93 -25.88
CA GLU A 96 -27.36 -15.02 -26.85
C GLU A 96 -28.26 -16.16 -26.31
N ASP A 97 -29.58 -16.03 -26.17
CA ASP A 97 -30.54 -15.93 -27.28
C ASP A 97 -31.87 -15.25 -26.89
N GLY A 98 -32.38 -14.42 -27.79
CA GLY A 98 -33.78 -13.94 -27.83
C GLY A 98 -33.97 -12.84 -28.88
N PRO A 99 -34.77 -13.05 -29.96
CA PRO A 99 -34.83 -12.13 -31.08
C PRO A 99 -35.80 -10.97 -30.83
N ASP A 100 -35.55 -9.87 -31.53
CA ASP A 100 -36.41 -8.69 -31.70
C ASP A 100 -36.51 -7.72 -30.51
N THR A 101 -35.47 -6.91 -30.31
CA THR A 101 -35.61 -5.44 -30.27
C THR A 101 -34.23 -4.80 -30.32
N GLN A 102 -33.90 -4.08 -31.39
CA GLN A 102 -32.80 -3.10 -31.37
C GLN A 102 -33.29 -1.84 -30.64
N PRO A 103 -32.75 -1.48 -29.47
CA PRO A 103 -32.79 -0.10 -28.99
C PRO A 103 -31.61 0.66 -29.64
N PRO A 104 -31.75 1.97 -29.88
CA PRO A 104 -30.79 2.76 -30.66
C PRO A 104 -29.43 2.88 -29.97
N PRO A 105 -28.33 3.12 -30.72
CA PRO A 105 -27.03 3.38 -30.14
C PRO A 105 -27.06 4.76 -29.48
N TYR A 106 -26.74 4.85 -28.18
CA TYR A 106 -26.57 6.12 -27.49
C TYR A 106 -25.09 6.32 -27.13
N ARG A 107 -24.59 7.51 -27.46
CA ARG A 107 -23.19 7.93 -27.64
C ARG A 107 -22.68 8.74 -26.45
N ASP A 108 -21.44 8.49 -26.03
CA ASP A 108 -20.59 9.41 -25.26
C ASP A 108 -19.36 9.79 -26.12
N ASP A 109 -19.40 10.91 -26.85
CA ASP A 109 -18.22 11.71 -27.21
C ASP A 109 -18.65 13.08 -27.80
N PRO A 110 -18.31 14.23 -27.18
CA PRO A 110 -18.58 15.55 -27.74
C PRO A 110 -17.54 16.05 -28.77
N ASN A 111 -16.55 15.26 -29.22
CA ASN A 111 -15.48 15.74 -30.12
C ASN A 111 -15.16 14.88 -31.37
N ALA A 112 -16.02 13.95 -31.81
CA ALA A 112 -15.71 13.17 -33.02
C ALA A 112 -15.86 13.99 -34.32
N VAL A 113 -14.74 14.14 -35.05
CA VAL A 113 -14.62 14.78 -36.38
C VAL A 113 -15.27 13.89 -37.45
N LEU A 114 -15.97 14.50 -38.42
CA LEU A 114 -16.47 13.85 -39.63
C LEU A 114 -15.31 13.56 -40.57
N GLU A 115 -15.15 12.30 -41.01
CA GLU A 115 -14.33 11.98 -42.18
C GLU A 115 -15.20 11.37 -43.28
N ASP A 116 -15.20 12.08 -44.41
CA ASP A 116 -15.79 11.74 -45.70
C ASP A 116 -14.98 10.65 -46.43
N GLY A 117 -15.68 9.81 -47.18
CA GLY A 117 -15.47 9.59 -48.61
C GLY A 117 -14.15 9.01 -49.15
N ASP A 118 -14.33 7.87 -49.85
CA ASP A 118 -13.65 7.46 -51.10
C ASP A 118 -12.16 7.04 -50.97
N ASP A 119 -11.54 6.16 -51.76
CA ASP A 119 -11.77 5.47 -53.04
C ASP A 119 -10.58 4.46 -53.15
N GLU A 120 -10.63 3.27 -53.79
CA GLU A 120 -10.15 2.94 -55.16
C GLU A 120 -9.69 1.45 -55.07
N ASN A 121 -10.18 0.46 -55.83
CA ASN A 121 -10.11 0.14 -57.27
C ASN A 121 -9.09 -0.96 -57.68
N LEU A 122 -9.49 -1.68 -58.74
CA LEU A 122 -8.74 -2.49 -59.74
C LEU A 122 -8.53 -4.00 -59.43
N ASP A 123 -9.28 -4.94 -60.03
CA ASP A 123 -9.38 -5.41 -61.44
C ASP A 123 -8.24 -6.36 -61.90
N ALA A 124 -8.57 -7.63 -62.20
CA ALA A 124 -8.59 -8.27 -63.54
C ALA A 124 -7.23 -8.94 -63.91
N GLU A 125 -7.06 -10.02 -64.67
CA GLU A 125 -7.88 -10.87 -65.56
C GLU A 125 -7.01 -12.09 -66.01
N LEU A 126 -7.63 -13.20 -66.44
CA LEU A 126 -7.29 -14.12 -67.58
C LEU A 126 -5.87 -14.75 -67.73
N ALA A 127 -5.60 -15.90 -68.36
CA ALA A 127 -6.36 -17.01 -68.94
C ALA A 127 -5.37 -18.11 -69.43
N THR A 128 -5.85 -19.36 -69.45
CA THR A 128 -5.60 -20.45 -70.44
C THR A 128 -4.21 -21.10 -70.66
N THR A 129 -4.30 -22.44 -70.76
CA THR A 129 -3.35 -23.50 -71.19
C THR A 129 -3.09 -23.47 -72.74
N PRO A 130 -2.35 -24.39 -73.46
CA PRO A 130 -1.95 -25.79 -73.13
C PRO A 130 -0.68 -26.46 -73.77
N SER A 131 -0.35 -27.65 -73.25
CA SER A 131 0.16 -28.89 -73.91
C SER A 131 1.64 -29.08 -74.37
N ARG A 132 2.29 -30.18 -73.91
CA ARG A 132 2.67 -31.39 -74.72
C ARG A 132 3.45 -32.48 -73.96
N ARG A 133 3.09 -33.75 -74.26
CA ARG A 133 3.83 -35.04 -74.15
C ARG A 133 4.18 -35.60 -72.76
N ARG A 134 3.41 -36.53 -72.16
CA ARG A 134 3.23 -37.98 -72.43
C ARG A 134 4.53 -38.81 -72.49
N ASN A 135 4.85 -39.54 -71.40
CA ASN A 135 4.92 -41.02 -71.36
C ASN A 135 5.59 -41.65 -70.09
N PHE A 136 5.26 -41.22 -68.86
CA PHE A 136 5.73 -41.97 -67.66
C PHE A 136 4.70 -42.15 -66.52
N VAL A 137 3.42 -41.75 -66.71
CA VAL A 137 2.43 -41.59 -65.61
C VAL A 137 1.39 -42.72 -65.52
N ARG A 138 1.64 -43.91 -66.09
CA ARG A 138 0.65 -45.01 -66.01
C ARG A 138 0.84 -46.01 -64.87
N ILE A 139 2.01 -46.08 -64.22
CA ILE A 139 2.22 -47.01 -63.11
C ILE A 139 2.16 -46.30 -61.73
N LEU A 140 2.43 -44.99 -61.66
CA LEU A 140 2.32 -44.20 -60.41
C LEU A 140 0.89 -43.74 -60.03
N ARG A 141 -0.10 -43.88 -60.93
CA ARG A 141 -1.46 -43.34 -60.71
C ARG A 141 -2.36 -44.13 -59.77
N LYS A 142 -2.06 -45.42 -59.52
CA LYS A 142 -2.85 -46.24 -58.60
C LYS A 142 -2.34 -46.20 -57.15
N ALA A 143 -1.02 -46.10 -56.94
CA ALA A 143 -0.45 -45.87 -55.61
C ALA A 143 -0.64 -44.41 -55.15
N GLY A 144 -0.47 -43.43 -56.05
CA GLY A 144 -0.59 -42.01 -55.70
C GLY A 144 -1.99 -41.57 -55.30
N LYS A 145 -3.06 -42.16 -55.87
CA LYS A 145 -4.45 -41.84 -55.48
C LYS A 145 -4.81 -42.35 -54.09
N MET A 146 -4.32 -43.54 -53.72
CA MET A 146 -4.52 -44.10 -52.38
C MET A 146 -3.68 -43.35 -51.35
N TRP A 147 -2.45 -42.96 -51.71
CA TRP A 147 -1.56 -42.20 -50.84
C TRP A 147 -2.03 -40.75 -50.63
N LEU A 148 -2.54 -40.06 -51.66
CA LEU A 148 -3.15 -38.72 -51.53
C LEU A 148 -4.45 -38.74 -50.72
N TRP A 149 -5.25 -39.81 -50.81
CA TRP A 149 -6.44 -39.98 -49.97
C TRP A 149 -6.09 -40.29 -48.52
N CYS A 150 -5.12 -41.19 -48.27
CA CYS A 150 -4.64 -41.45 -46.92
C CYS A 150 -3.97 -40.21 -46.31
N LEU A 151 -3.12 -39.49 -47.05
CA LEU A 151 -2.54 -38.22 -46.58
C LEU A 151 -3.61 -37.18 -46.29
N GLY A 152 -4.53 -36.94 -47.23
CA GLY A 152 -5.64 -36.00 -47.06
C GLY A 152 -6.53 -36.35 -45.86
N PHE A 153 -6.82 -37.63 -45.65
CA PHE A 153 -7.59 -38.10 -44.51
C PHE A 153 -6.82 -37.99 -43.19
N THR A 154 -5.52 -38.31 -43.18
CA THR A 154 -4.67 -38.12 -41.99
C THR A 154 -4.46 -36.64 -41.66
N THR A 155 -4.27 -35.77 -42.65
CA THR A 155 -4.17 -34.31 -42.43
C THR A 155 -5.50 -33.70 -42.01
N GLY A 156 -6.63 -34.22 -42.52
CA GLY A 156 -7.96 -33.81 -42.07
C GLY A 156 -8.20 -34.21 -40.61
N ILE A 157 -7.85 -35.45 -40.24
CA ILE A 157 -7.96 -35.92 -38.86
C ILE A 157 -7.00 -35.15 -37.94
N THR A 158 -5.75 -34.91 -38.33
CA THR A 158 -4.83 -34.11 -37.50
C THR A 158 -5.29 -32.66 -37.38
N LEU A 159 -5.86 -32.05 -38.41
CA LEU A 159 -6.45 -30.70 -38.31
C LEU A 159 -7.69 -30.68 -37.41
N VAL A 160 -8.52 -31.73 -37.44
CA VAL A 160 -9.65 -31.87 -36.51
C VAL A 160 -9.17 -32.10 -35.08
N ILE A 161 -8.14 -32.93 -34.87
CA ILE A 161 -7.55 -33.16 -33.53
C ILE A 161 -6.88 -31.87 -33.03
N ILE A 162 -6.12 -31.17 -33.87
CA ILE A 162 -5.52 -29.87 -33.51
C ILE A 162 -6.61 -28.84 -33.22
N GLY A 163 -7.68 -28.80 -34.01
CA GLY A 163 -8.83 -27.93 -33.79
C GLY A 163 -9.56 -28.24 -32.48
N VAL A 164 -9.77 -29.52 -32.16
CA VAL A 164 -10.38 -29.97 -30.90
C VAL A 164 -9.45 -29.68 -29.72
N VAL A 165 -8.14 -29.90 -29.86
CA VAL A 165 -7.14 -29.54 -28.83
C VAL A 165 -7.08 -28.03 -28.65
N PHE A 166 -7.15 -27.23 -29.71
CA PHE A 166 -7.24 -25.77 -29.62
C PHE A 166 -8.53 -25.34 -28.93
N ILE A 167 -9.68 -25.93 -29.27
CA ILE A 167 -10.96 -25.65 -28.61
C ILE A 167 -10.92 -26.06 -27.14
N LEU A 168 -10.29 -27.18 -26.79
CA LEU A 168 -10.12 -27.63 -25.41
C LEU A 168 -9.14 -26.72 -24.65
N ILE A 169 -8.03 -26.29 -25.26
CA ILE A 169 -7.10 -25.30 -24.68
C ILE A 169 -7.79 -23.94 -24.55
N TRP A 170 -8.69 -23.57 -25.45
CA TRP A 170 -9.40 -22.29 -25.40
C TRP A 170 -10.54 -22.32 -24.37
N LYS A 171 -11.28 -23.44 -24.25
CA LYS A 171 -12.35 -23.62 -23.25
C LYS A 171 -11.83 -23.94 -21.84
N PHE A 172 -10.69 -24.63 -21.70
CA PHE A 172 -10.15 -25.06 -20.40
C PHE A 172 -8.82 -24.40 -20.03
N GLY A 173 -8.18 -23.62 -20.91
CA GLY A 173 -6.79 -23.18 -20.71
C GLY A 173 -6.60 -21.94 -19.84
N LYS A 174 -7.64 -21.18 -19.48
CA LYS A 174 -7.52 -20.10 -18.50
C LYS A 174 -8.80 -19.98 -17.69
N GLN A 175 -8.94 -20.85 -16.69
CA GLN A 175 -9.81 -20.53 -15.57
C GLN A 175 -9.24 -19.25 -14.94
N ASP A 176 -10.04 -18.19 -14.81
CA ASP A 176 -9.57 -16.94 -14.22
C ASP A 176 -9.05 -17.25 -12.80
N PRO A 177 -7.76 -16.96 -12.50
CA PRO A 177 -7.17 -17.19 -11.18
C PRO A 177 -8.00 -16.59 -10.04
N LYS A 178 -8.66 -15.47 -10.31
CA LYS A 178 -9.50 -14.77 -9.33
C LYS A 178 -10.79 -15.50 -9.05
N GLU A 179 -11.43 -16.03 -10.09
CA GLU A 179 -12.63 -16.86 -9.94
C GLU A 179 -12.31 -18.20 -9.26
N ALA A 180 -11.18 -18.81 -9.61
CA ALA A 180 -10.71 -20.03 -8.98
C ALA A 180 -10.44 -19.81 -7.49
N ALA A 181 -9.76 -18.71 -7.13
CA ALA A 181 -9.49 -18.33 -5.74
C ALA A 181 -10.78 -18.04 -4.96
N TRP A 182 -11.73 -17.31 -5.56
CA TRP A 182 -13.01 -17.05 -4.93
C TRP A 182 -13.78 -18.33 -4.62
N LYS A 183 -13.89 -19.24 -5.60
CA LYS A 183 -14.57 -20.54 -5.41
C LYS A 183 -13.88 -21.39 -4.35
N SER A 184 -12.54 -21.44 -4.33
CA SER A 184 -11.81 -22.22 -3.32
C SER A 184 -11.88 -21.62 -1.93
N SER A 185 -12.09 -20.32 -1.80
CA SER A 185 -12.17 -19.65 -0.50
C SER A 185 -13.47 -19.89 0.24
N HIS A 186 -14.50 -20.41 -0.44
CA HIS A 186 -15.88 -20.47 0.06
C HIS A 186 -16.43 -19.11 0.56
N SER A 187 -15.87 -18.00 0.06
CA SER A 187 -16.38 -16.66 0.34
C SER A 187 -17.70 -16.42 -0.37
N SER A 188 -18.58 -15.64 0.28
CA SER A 188 -19.80 -15.12 -0.32
C SER A 188 -19.96 -13.64 0.01
N ASP A 189 -20.78 -12.91 -0.74
CA ASP A 189 -21.08 -11.54 -0.38
C ASP A 189 -21.70 -11.51 1.03
N TYR A 190 -21.20 -10.62 1.88
CA TYR A 190 -21.55 -10.50 3.29
C TYR A 190 -21.04 -11.64 4.21
N ASP A 191 -20.20 -12.55 3.71
CA ASP A 191 -19.38 -13.46 4.51
C ASP A 191 -18.05 -13.76 3.79
N LEU A 192 -17.15 -12.78 3.81
CA LEU A 192 -15.84 -12.90 3.15
C LEU A 192 -14.85 -13.65 4.04
N LYS A 193 -14.24 -14.71 3.52
CA LYS A 193 -13.21 -15.51 4.18
C LYS A 193 -11.82 -14.99 3.83
N ILE A 194 -11.42 -13.87 4.44
CA ILE A 194 -10.25 -13.09 4.04
C ILE A 194 -8.92 -13.90 4.07
N PRO A 195 -8.62 -14.76 5.07
CA PRO A 195 -7.40 -15.56 5.09
C PRO A 195 -7.25 -16.50 3.89
N MET A 196 -8.35 -16.93 3.29
CA MET A 196 -8.35 -17.82 2.12
C MET A 196 -8.24 -17.07 0.79
N LEU A 197 -8.47 -15.75 0.80
CA LEU A 197 -8.33 -14.88 -0.38
C LEU A 197 -6.93 -14.23 -0.45
N TYR A 198 -6.36 -13.90 0.70
CA TYR A 198 -5.00 -13.35 0.83
C TYR A 198 -3.94 -14.45 0.88
N PRO A 199 -2.66 -14.11 0.63
CA PRO A 199 -1.56 -15.05 0.84
C PRO A 199 -1.44 -15.45 2.31
N ALA A 200 -0.87 -16.64 2.55
CA ALA A 200 -0.43 -17.03 3.89
C ALA A 200 0.65 -16.06 4.42
N LEU A 201 0.80 -15.99 5.74
CA LEU A 201 1.86 -15.19 6.35
C LEU A 201 3.22 -15.90 6.22
N GLU A 202 4.29 -15.10 6.11
CA GLU A 202 5.65 -15.63 6.03
C GLU A 202 6.00 -16.50 7.27
N SER A 203 6.98 -17.39 7.09
CA SER A 203 7.44 -18.26 8.18
C SER A 203 7.89 -17.48 9.42
N GLY A 204 8.50 -16.31 9.22
CA GLY A 204 8.96 -15.39 10.27
C GLY A 204 7.89 -14.49 10.91
N ALA A 205 6.63 -14.57 10.49
CA ALA A 205 5.55 -13.83 11.13
C ALA A 205 5.27 -14.38 12.54
N SER A 206 4.93 -13.49 13.47
CA SER A 206 4.66 -13.83 14.87
C SER A 206 3.44 -14.74 15.01
N GLY A 207 3.49 -15.66 15.98
CA GLY A 207 2.39 -16.59 16.26
C GLY A 207 1.10 -15.87 16.67
N ASP A 208 1.23 -14.78 17.44
CA ASP A 208 0.10 -13.92 17.83
C ASP A 208 -0.57 -13.30 16.62
N CYS A 209 0.20 -12.77 15.66
CA CYS A 209 -0.36 -12.22 14.43
C CYS A 209 -1.07 -13.28 13.58
N LYS A 210 -0.47 -14.47 13.41
CA LYS A 210 -1.09 -15.57 12.65
C LYS A 210 -2.45 -15.95 13.23
N THR A 211 -2.49 -16.17 14.55
CA THR A 211 -3.71 -16.53 15.27
C THR A 211 -4.77 -15.43 15.16
N SER A 212 -4.38 -14.17 15.32
CA SER A 212 -5.31 -13.04 15.18
C SER A 212 -5.84 -12.89 13.76
N TRP A 213 -4.99 -13.05 12.75
CA TRP A 213 -5.39 -13.00 11.35
C TRP A 213 -6.42 -14.07 11.02
N GLU A 214 -6.14 -15.31 11.36
CA GLU A 214 -7.06 -16.43 11.11
C GLU A 214 -8.37 -16.26 11.86
N LYS A 215 -8.32 -15.85 13.14
CA LYS A 215 -9.51 -15.70 13.98
C LYS A 215 -10.39 -14.53 13.55
N HIS A 216 -9.81 -13.33 13.43
CA HIS A 216 -10.58 -12.09 13.25
C HIS A 216 -10.91 -11.81 11.78
N ALA A 217 -10.15 -12.35 10.82
CA ALA A 217 -10.42 -12.19 9.39
C ALA A 217 -11.26 -13.33 8.79
N SER A 218 -11.62 -14.34 9.59
CA SER A 218 -12.40 -15.53 9.19
C SER A 218 -13.80 -15.22 8.64
N SER A 219 -14.38 -14.05 8.91
CA SER A 219 -15.69 -13.66 8.39
C SER A 219 -15.82 -12.15 8.42
N LEU A 220 -15.93 -11.55 7.23
CA LEU A 220 -16.22 -10.12 7.08
C LEU A 220 -17.61 -9.93 6.48
N ALA A 221 -18.49 -9.20 7.18
CA ALA A 221 -19.88 -8.96 6.81
C ALA A 221 -20.02 -7.84 5.75
N CYS A 222 -19.23 -7.94 4.68
CA CYS A 222 -19.14 -6.95 3.62
C CYS A 222 -19.41 -7.54 2.25
N HIS A 223 -19.93 -6.72 1.35
CA HIS A 223 -19.97 -7.06 -0.08
C HIS A 223 -18.54 -7.11 -0.65
N ARG A 224 -18.24 -8.08 -1.53
CA ARG A 224 -16.88 -8.35 -2.04
C ARG A 224 -16.19 -7.18 -2.71
N MET A 225 -16.96 -6.23 -3.25
CA MET A 225 -16.39 -5.04 -3.90
C MET A 225 -15.60 -4.16 -2.95
N ILE A 226 -15.79 -4.29 -1.62
CA ILE A 226 -14.89 -3.64 -0.66
C ILE A 226 -13.44 -4.14 -0.78
N LEU A 227 -13.20 -5.30 -1.40
CA LEU A 227 -11.86 -5.85 -1.63
C LEU A 227 -11.23 -5.29 -2.92
N SER A 228 -11.98 -4.57 -3.76
CA SER A 228 -11.47 -4.12 -5.05
C SER A 228 -10.56 -2.88 -4.88
N PRO A 229 -9.31 -2.93 -5.34
CA PRO A 229 -8.39 -1.79 -5.26
C PRO A 229 -8.65 -0.74 -6.35
N VAL A 230 -9.55 -0.98 -7.30
CA VAL A 230 -9.79 -0.11 -8.47
C VAL A 230 -10.27 1.30 -8.11
N TRP A 231 -10.87 1.47 -6.93
CA TRP A 231 -11.25 2.79 -6.42
C TRP A 231 -10.07 3.54 -5.78
N ASP A 232 -9.04 2.84 -5.33
CA ASP A 232 -8.06 3.37 -4.39
C ASP A 232 -7.31 4.57 -4.97
N ASP A 233 -6.92 4.50 -6.25
CA ASP A 233 -6.18 5.55 -6.94
C ASP A 233 -7.05 6.64 -7.56
N GLY A 234 -8.38 6.54 -7.47
CA GLY A 234 -9.28 7.53 -8.05
C GLY A 234 -9.21 7.62 -9.59
N ASN A 235 -8.79 6.56 -10.27
CA ASN A 235 -8.74 6.50 -11.73
C ASN A 235 -10.09 6.03 -12.28
N ALA A 236 -10.75 6.88 -13.07
CA ALA A 236 -12.05 6.55 -13.68
C ALA A 236 -11.94 5.39 -14.68
N ASP A 237 -10.81 5.27 -15.41
CA ASP A 237 -10.62 4.23 -16.41
C ASP A 237 -10.55 2.84 -15.77
N GLU A 238 -9.87 2.70 -14.63
CA GLU A 238 -9.81 1.43 -13.88
C GLU A 238 -11.20 1.04 -13.35
N VAL A 239 -11.98 2.02 -12.88
CA VAL A 239 -13.34 1.80 -12.38
C VAL A 239 -14.28 1.35 -13.50
N ASN A 240 -14.20 1.99 -14.67
CA ASN A 240 -15.01 1.64 -15.84
C ASN A 240 -14.66 0.25 -16.36
N ALA A 241 -13.37 -0.06 -16.52
CA ALA A 241 -12.91 -1.38 -16.96
C ALA A 241 -13.36 -2.49 -16.00
N ALA A 242 -13.41 -2.19 -14.70
CA ALA A 242 -13.86 -3.09 -13.65
C ALA A 242 -15.39 -3.20 -13.51
N SER A 243 -16.17 -2.39 -14.24
CA SER A 243 -17.61 -2.22 -13.99
C SER A 243 -17.93 -1.90 -12.51
N ALA A 244 -17.05 -1.16 -11.85
CA ALA A 244 -17.06 -0.90 -10.42
C ALA A 244 -17.72 0.44 -10.07
N ASP A 245 -18.86 0.77 -10.68
CA ASP A 245 -19.50 2.08 -10.54
C ASP A 245 -19.74 2.46 -9.05
N PRO A 246 -19.17 3.60 -8.57
CA PRO A 246 -19.30 4.01 -7.18
C PRO A 246 -20.74 4.25 -6.72
N PHE A 247 -21.60 4.75 -7.59
CA PHE A 247 -23.00 4.93 -7.26
C PHE A 247 -23.72 3.58 -7.21
N ALA A 248 -23.50 2.67 -8.16
CA ALA A 248 -24.11 1.35 -8.15
C ALA A 248 -23.81 0.58 -6.85
N TYR A 249 -22.54 0.57 -6.43
CA TYR A 249 -22.07 -0.16 -5.26
C TYR A 249 -22.23 0.57 -3.91
N SER A 250 -22.66 1.84 -3.92
CA SER A 250 -22.86 2.62 -2.69
C SER A 250 -23.80 1.96 -1.67
N VAL A 251 -24.86 1.28 -2.10
CA VAL A 251 -25.81 0.60 -1.20
C VAL A 251 -25.29 -0.73 -0.68
N PRO A 252 -24.85 -1.69 -1.53
CA PRO A 252 -24.40 -2.99 -1.03
C PRO A 252 -23.10 -2.92 -0.20
N VAL A 253 -22.22 -1.95 -0.47
CA VAL A 253 -20.97 -1.81 0.29
C VAL A 253 -21.17 -1.04 1.60
N CYS A 254 -21.94 0.05 1.58
CA CYS A 254 -22.04 0.97 2.73
C CYS A 254 -23.07 0.53 3.77
N THR A 255 -22.89 -0.67 4.31
CA THR A 255 -23.71 -1.22 5.39
C THR A 255 -23.02 -1.02 6.74
N GLU A 256 -23.82 -0.77 7.77
CA GLU A 256 -23.34 -0.65 9.15
C GLU A 256 -22.66 -1.93 9.65
N GLN A 257 -23.12 -3.10 9.19
CA GLN A 257 -22.51 -4.39 9.53
C GLN A 257 -21.11 -4.52 8.94
N CYS A 258 -20.91 -4.08 7.68
CA CYS A 258 -19.61 -4.09 7.05
C CYS A 258 -18.61 -3.24 7.84
N ARG A 259 -18.96 -2.00 8.17
CA ARG A 259 -18.14 -1.11 9.01
C ARG A 259 -17.69 -1.78 10.32
N ARG A 260 -18.65 -2.31 11.08
CA ARG A 260 -18.37 -2.95 12.37
C ARG A 260 -17.47 -4.18 12.23
N SER A 261 -17.66 -4.95 11.15
CA SER A 261 -16.81 -6.12 10.89
C SER A 261 -15.38 -5.72 10.55
N ILE A 262 -15.19 -4.63 9.80
CA ILE A 262 -13.86 -4.07 9.50
C ILE A 262 -13.20 -3.52 10.77
N GLU A 263 -13.94 -2.79 11.61
CA GLU A 263 -13.41 -2.27 12.89
C GLU A 263 -12.99 -3.41 13.83
N LYS A 264 -13.81 -4.47 13.93
CA LYS A 264 -13.49 -5.69 14.71
C LYS A 264 -12.28 -6.47 14.20
N LEU A 265 -11.93 -6.29 12.93
CA LEU A 265 -10.72 -6.84 12.32
C LEU A 265 -9.51 -5.94 12.60
N ALA A 266 -9.67 -4.62 12.45
CA ALA A 266 -8.56 -3.67 12.49
C ALA A 266 -7.95 -3.53 13.89
N ASP A 267 -8.77 -3.41 14.95
CA ASP A 267 -8.25 -3.15 16.30
C ASP A 267 -7.37 -4.30 16.83
N PRO A 268 -7.78 -5.58 16.78
CA PRO A 268 -6.95 -6.68 17.29
C PRO A 268 -5.67 -6.91 16.48
N LEU A 269 -5.71 -6.67 15.16
CA LEU A 269 -4.53 -6.80 14.32
C LEU A 269 -3.52 -5.70 14.62
N ALA A 270 -3.97 -4.48 14.90
CA ALA A 270 -3.08 -3.39 15.30
C ALA A 270 -2.28 -3.71 16.58
N GLU A 271 -2.87 -4.47 17.50
CA GLU A 271 -2.24 -4.88 18.76
C GLU A 271 -1.29 -6.09 18.58
N SER A 272 -1.69 -7.07 17.76
CA SER A 272 -0.99 -8.35 17.65
C SER A 272 0.04 -8.44 16.52
N CYS A 273 -0.11 -7.66 15.44
CA CYS A 273 0.74 -7.73 14.24
C CYS A 273 1.72 -6.55 14.14
N HIS A 274 2.38 -6.16 15.24
CA HIS A 274 3.17 -4.93 15.29
C HIS A 274 4.57 -5.06 14.67
N ARG A 275 5.00 -6.26 14.23
CA ARG A 275 6.35 -6.48 13.68
C ARG A 275 6.34 -6.35 12.17
N ARG A 276 7.40 -5.76 11.61
CA ARG A 276 7.61 -5.65 10.16
C ARG A 276 7.67 -7.01 9.45
N THR A 277 8.03 -8.08 10.17
CA THR A 277 8.03 -9.46 9.69
C THR A 277 6.64 -10.09 9.61
N ASP A 278 5.62 -9.45 10.18
CA ASP A 278 4.22 -9.90 10.11
C ASP A 278 3.61 -9.54 8.74
N ARG A 279 4.14 -10.17 7.68
CA ARG A 279 3.81 -9.86 6.27
C ARG A 279 3.40 -11.11 5.48
N PHE A 280 2.75 -10.88 4.34
CA PHE A 280 2.25 -11.92 3.44
C PHE A 280 3.37 -12.55 2.59
N ASP A 281 3.29 -13.87 2.38
CA ASP A 281 4.18 -14.61 1.47
C ASP A 281 3.74 -14.44 0.01
N LEU A 282 4.18 -13.34 -0.59
CA LEU A 282 3.92 -13.03 -1.99
C LEU A 282 4.65 -13.97 -2.96
N THR A 283 5.72 -14.60 -2.49
CA THR A 283 6.56 -15.49 -3.31
C THR A 283 5.77 -16.74 -3.69
N ASN A 284 5.04 -17.32 -2.73
CA ASN A 284 4.27 -18.54 -2.96
C ASN A 284 2.81 -18.29 -3.39
N TYR A 285 2.28 -17.08 -3.21
CA TYR A 285 0.91 -16.74 -3.63
C TYR A 285 0.65 -17.04 -5.11
N GLY A 286 -0.48 -17.65 -5.46
CA GLY A 286 -0.89 -17.90 -6.85
C GLY A 286 -0.07 -18.94 -7.62
N LYS A 287 0.92 -19.61 -7.01
CA LYS A 287 1.70 -20.69 -7.68
C LYS A 287 0.84 -21.91 -8.03
N ASP A 288 -0.24 -22.11 -7.30
CA ASP A 288 -1.26 -23.15 -7.53
C ASP A 288 -2.30 -22.73 -8.59
N GLY A 289 -2.12 -21.57 -9.23
CA GLY A 289 -3.06 -21.01 -10.21
C GLY A 289 -4.23 -20.26 -9.58
N LYS A 290 -4.26 -20.06 -8.25
CA LYS A 290 -5.34 -19.37 -7.53
C LYS A 290 -4.81 -18.09 -6.90
N ALA A 291 -5.24 -16.95 -7.42
CA ALA A 291 -4.90 -15.65 -6.87
C ALA A 291 -6.08 -14.71 -7.03
N TYR A 292 -6.64 -14.23 -5.93
CA TYR A 292 -7.74 -13.28 -5.95
C TYR A 292 -7.28 -11.84 -6.24
N PHE A 293 -6.07 -11.50 -5.79
CA PHE A 293 -5.49 -10.17 -5.95
C PHE A 293 -4.28 -10.21 -6.88
N ASP A 294 -4.05 -9.12 -7.62
CA ASP A 294 -2.76 -8.89 -8.27
C ASP A 294 -1.68 -8.66 -7.20
N LYS A 295 -0.60 -9.45 -7.27
CA LYS A 295 0.59 -9.33 -6.41
C LYS A 295 1.18 -7.92 -6.37
N ARG A 296 1.00 -7.14 -7.43
CA ARG A 296 1.54 -5.77 -7.54
C ARG A 296 0.65 -4.71 -6.88
N LYS A 297 -0.65 -4.98 -6.72
CA LYS A 297 -1.63 -4.03 -6.20
C LYS A 297 -2.12 -4.36 -4.78
N MET A 298 -1.66 -5.45 -4.20
CA MET A 298 -2.08 -5.89 -2.85
C MET A 298 -1.29 -5.25 -1.72
N GLU A 299 -1.88 -5.31 -0.53
CA GLU A 299 -1.28 -4.89 0.73
C GLU A 299 -0.18 -5.88 1.17
N GLU A 300 0.79 -5.38 1.94
CA GLU A 300 1.99 -6.15 2.34
C GLU A 300 1.75 -7.13 3.49
N GLY A 301 0.73 -6.89 4.32
CA GLY A 301 0.47 -7.67 5.52
C GLY A 301 -0.91 -7.40 6.13
N PRO A 302 -1.27 -8.13 7.21
CA PRO A 302 -2.58 -8.06 7.86
C PRO A 302 -3.00 -6.65 8.31
N ILE A 303 -2.09 -5.90 8.95
CA ILE A 303 -2.39 -4.54 9.39
C ILE A 303 -2.68 -3.63 8.19
N GLN A 304 -1.87 -3.74 7.14
CA GLN A 304 -2.01 -2.92 5.95
C GLN A 304 -3.30 -3.26 5.21
N ALA A 305 -3.67 -4.55 5.13
CA ALA A 305 -4.95 -5.00 4.58
C ALA A 305 -6.14 -4.45 5.37
N ALA A 306 -6.13 -4.60 6.70
CA ALA A 306 -7.20 -4.07 7.55
C ALA A 306 -7.31 -2.54 7.46
N LYS A 307 -6.17 -1.84 7.46
CA LYS A 307 -6.13 -0.39 7.28
C LYS A 307 -6.66 0.04 5.91
N ALA A 308 -6.29 -0.68 4.84
CA ALA A 308 -6.80 -0.39 3.50
C ALA A 308 -8.31 -0.59 3.42
N LEU A 309 -8.87 -1.61 4.09
CA LEU A 309 -10.32 -1.80 4.20
C LEU A 309 -11.01 -0.68 4.97
N VAL A 310 -10.46 -0.26 6.12
CA VAL A 310 -10.98 0.89 6.89
C VAL A 310 -10.97 2.15 6.02
N GLU A 311 -9.83 2.47 5.42
CA GLU A 311 -9.67 3.68 4.60
C GLU A 311 -10.58 3.63 3.37
N ARG A 312 -10.72 2.49 2.70
CA ARG A 312 -11.60 2.34 1.54
C ARG A 312 -13.06 2.48 1.92
N TYR A 313 -13.50 1.87 3.02
CA TYR A 313 -14.85 2.01 3.54
C TYR A 313 -15.15 3.47 3.92
N ASP A 314 -14.29 4.08 4.72
CA ASP A 314 -14.47 5.45 5.21
C ASP A 314 -14.53 6.48 4.06
N ARG A 315 -13.85 6.21 2.94
CA ARG A 315 -13.90 7.07 1.75
C ARG A 315 -15.11 6.78 0.88
N PHE A 316 -15.30 5.53 0.49
CA PHE A 316 -16.41 5.13 -0.38
C PHE A 316 -17.78 5.45 0.24
N CYS A 317 -17.90 5.27 1.55
CA CYS A 317 -19.12 5.46 2.31
C CYS A 317 -19.20 6.80 3.04
N ALA A 318 -18.26 7.73 2.77
CA ALA A 318 -18.27 9.06 3.32
C ALA A 318 -19.60 9.78 3.02
N ARG A 319 -20.17 10.41 4.05
CA ARG A 319 -21.34 11.27 3.94
C ARG A 319 -21.03 12.67 4.47
N PRO A 320 -21.68 13.71 3.96
CA PRO A 320 -21.62 15.05 4.55
C PRO A 320 -21.94 15.00 6.06
N PRO A 321 -21.29 15.85 6.88
CA PRO A 321 -21.52 15.90 8.32
C PRO A 321 -22.97 16.33 8.63
N ARG A 322 -23.47 15.99 9.82
CA ARG A 322 -24.83 16.36 10.24
C ARG A 322 -25.06 17.87 10.11
N GLY A 323 -26.14 18.24 9.42
CA GLY A 323 -26.50 19.64 9.14
C GLY A 323 -26.09 20.13 7.75
N GLU A 324 -25.27 19.37 7.04
CA GLU A 324 -25.03 19.57 5.59
C GLU A 324 -26.07 18.77 4.78
N PRO A 325 -26.59 19.33 3.66
CA PRO A 325 -27.53 18.60 2.82
C PRO A 325 -26.85 17.36 2.24
N LEU A 326 -27.52 16.22 2.34
CA LEU A 326 -27.12 15.01 1.64
C LEU A 326 -27.25 15.26 0.14
N SER A 327 -26.26 14.82 -0.64
CA SER A 327 -26.42 14.73 -2.07
C SER A 327 -27.56 13.78 -2.41
N GLU A 328 -28.24 14.06 -3.52
CA GLU A 328 -29.23 13.18 -4.14
C GLU A 328 -28.66 11.78 -4.47
N TRP A 329 -27.33 11.67 -4.60
CA TRP A 329 -26.59 10.42 -4.86
C TRP A 329 -26.20 9.64 -3.58
N GLY A 330 -26.45 10.21 -2.40
CA GLY A 330 -26.27 9.54 -1.10
C GLY A 330 -24.88 9.66 -0.48
N THR A 331 -23.83 9.11 -1.10
CA THR A 331 -22.44 9.18 -0.61
C THR A 331 -21.62 10.21 -1.37
N CYS A 332 -20.50 10.68 -0.79
CA CYS A 332 -19.61 11.60 -1.49
C CYS A 332 -18.90 10.97 -2.70
N ALA A 333 -18.56 9.68 -2.63
CA ALA A 333 -18.01 8.96 -3.78
C ALA A 333 -19.01 8.91 -4.94
N ALA A 334 -20.29 8.63 -4.65
CA ALA A 334 -21.34 8.65 -5.65
C ALA A 334 -21.62 10.07 -6.20
N ASP A 335 -21.62 11.09 -5.34
CA ASP A 335 -21.81 12.49 -5.76
C ASP A 335 -20.72 12.95 -6.74
N LEU A 336 -19.46 12.66 -6.44
CA LEU A 336 -18.33 13.01 -7.29
C LEU A 336 -18.36 12.27 -8.63
N TRP A 337 -18.72 10.99 -8.59
CA TRP A 337 -18.87 10.15 -9.78
C TRP A 337 -19.98 10.67 -10.68
N MET A 338 -21.19 10.82 -10.17
CA MET A 338 -22.35 11.20 -10.98
C MET A 338 -22.29 12.65 -11.48
N ARG A 339 -21.68 13.57 -10.72
CA ARG A 339 -21.61 14.98 -11.13
C ARG A 339 -20.44 15.31 -12.05
N TRP A 340 -19.33 14.60 -11.89
CA TRP A 340 -18.05 14.98 -12.51
C TRP A 340 -17.30 13.82 -13.19
N GLY A 341 -17.74 12.57 -13.06
CA GLY A 341 -16.96 11.40 -13.49
C GLY A 341 -15.68 11.20 -12.66
N VAL A 342 -15.65 11.73 -11.43
CA VAL A 342 -14.47 11.68 -10.56
C VAL A 342 -14.63 10.58 -9.52
N VAL A 343 -13.62 9.71 -9.41
CA VAL A 343 -13.59 8.65 -8.40
C VAL A 343 -12.89 9.17 -7.13
N ASP A 344 -13.58 9.08 -6.00
CA ASP A 344 -13.03 9.48 -4.69
C ASP A 344 -12.21 8.36 -4.05
N GLY A 345 -10.97 8.22 -4.52
CA GLY A 345 -10.05 7.20 -4.01
C GLY A 345 -9.43 7.52 -2.66
N LYS A 346 -9.04 6.47 -1.92
CA LYS A 346 -8.31 6.61 -0.64
C LYS A 346 -6.87 7.09 -0.80
N ASN A 347 -6.24 6.81 -1.95
CA ASN A 347 -4.89 7.25 -2.25
C ASN A 347 -4.95 8.71 -2.71
N GLU A 348 -4.62 9.61 -1.77
CA GLU A 348 -4.58 11.05 -2.02
C GLU A 348 -3.30 11.49 -2.74
N MET A 349 -2.39 10.57 -3.12
CA MET A 349 -1.06 10.91 -3.68
C MET A 349 -1.09 11.40 -5.12
N ASN A 350 -2.15 11.10 -5.87
CA ASN A 350 -2.29 11.46 -7.28
C ASN A 350 -3.31 12.59 -7.48
N LEU A 351 -3.21 13.27 -8.63
CA LEU A 351 -4.17 14.28 -9.08
C LEU A 351 -5.27 13.70 -10.00
N ASN A 352 -5.47 12.38 -9.98
CA ASN A 352 -6.49 11.73 -10.80
C ASN A 352 -7.85 12.39 -10.54
N GLY A 353 -8.57 12.68 -11.63
CA GLY A 353 -9.85 13.38 -11.62
C GLY A 353 -9.78 14.92 -11.63
N LEU A 354 -8.63 15.55 -11.35
CA LEU A 354 -8.53 17.01 -11.37
C LEU A 354 -8.72 17.59 -12.78
N ASP A 355 -8.08 17.00 -13.78
CA ASP A 355 -8.20 17.47 -15.17
C ASP A 355 -9.61 17.24 -15.72
N ILE A 356 -10.27 16.13 -15.32
CA ILE A 356 -11.68 15.86 -15.63
C ILE A 356 -12.58 16.94 -15.01
N PHE A 357 -12.37 17.29 -13.75
CA PHE A 357 -13.11 18.38 -13.10
C PHE A 357 -12.87 19.72 -13.80
N LEU A 358 -11.63 20.04 -14.15
CA LEU A 358 -11.28 21.28 -14.85
C LEU A 358 -11.87 21.33 -16.27
N ALA A 359 -11.94 20.20 -16.97
CA ALA A 359 -12.57 20.08 -18.28
C ALA A 359 -14.10 20.26 -18.17
N ASN A 360 -14.75 19.59 -17.21
CA ASN A 360 -16.19 19.68 -16.96
C ASN A 360 -16.65 21.08 -16.51
N THR A 361 -15.73 21.89 -16.03
CA THR A 361 -15.99 23.27 -15.57
C THR A 361 -15.31 24.31 -16.47
N SER A 362 -14.85 23.93 -17.66
CA SER A 362 -14.16 24.84 -18.59
C SER A 362 -15.10 25.83 -19.29
N GLU A 363 -16.39 25.48 -19.40
CA GLU A 363 -17.41 26.28 -20.07
C GLU A 363 -18.57 26.58 -19.12
N ARG A 364 -19.22 27.73 -19.33
CA ARG A 364 -20.42 28.09 -18.57
C ARG A 364 -21.60 27.27 -19.03
N ARG A 365 -22.20 26.48 -18.14
CA ARG A 365 -23.42 25.70 -18.40
C ARG A 365 -24.32 25.74 -17.18
N THR A 366 -25.63 25.74 -17.41
CA THR A 366 -26.64 25.64 -16.35
C THR A 366 -27.46 24.39 -16.59
N PHE A 367 -27.48 23.51 -15.60
CA PHE A 367 -28.29 22.30 -15.59
C PHE A 367 -29.59 22.62 -14.84
N PRO A 368 -30.76 22.53 -15.49
CA PRO A 368 -32.03 22.71 -14.82
C PRO A 368 -32.30 21.55 -13.85
N LEU A 369 -33.29 21.73 -12.96
CA LEU A 369 -33.85 20.65 -12.16
C LEU A 369 -34.44 19.60 -13.12
N VAL A 370 -33.89 18.38 -13.12
CA VAL A 370 -34.34 17.29 -14.00
C VAL A 370 -34.49 16.01 -13.20
N ARG A 371 -35.58 15.29 -13.44
CA ARG A 371 -35.73 13.92 -12.96
C ARG A 371 -34.88 12.99 -13.83
N GLU A 372 -33.80 12.49 -13.26
CA GLU A 372 -32.90 11.54 -13.89
C GLU A 372 -33.38 10.14 -13.58
N THR A 373 -33.75 9.41 -14.64
CA THR A 373 -34.09 7.98 -14.54
C THR A 373 -33.10 7.20 -15.38
N GLY A 374 -32.65 6.07 -14.85
CA GLY A 374 -31.68 5.25 -15.54
C GLY A 374 -31.51 3.91 -14.86
N SER A 375 -30.57 3.15 -15.40
CA SER A 375 -30.22 1.87 -14.83
C SER A 375 -28.74 1.59 -15.02
N LEU A 376 -28.08 1.21 -13.94
CA LEU A 376 -26.68 0.84 -13.92
C LEU A 376 -26.59 -0.67 -13.77
N THR A 377 -25.92 -1.31 -14.73
CA THR A 377 -25.55 -2.72 -14.60
C THR A 377 -24.30 -2.78 -13.74
N TYR A 378 -24.29 -3.71 -12.79
CA TYR A 378 -23.12 -4.03 -12.00
C TYR A 378 -23.00 -5.55 -11.91
N ILE A 379 -21.85 -6.03 -11.45
CA ILE A 379 -21.60 -7.47 -11.39
C ILE A 379 -22.55 -8.09 -10.36
N GLY A 380 -23.52 -8.87 -10.86
CA GLY A 380 -24.57 -9.49 -10.05
C GLY A 380 -25.95 -8.83 -10.18
N GLY A 381 -26.13 -7.76 -10.97
CA GLY A 381 -27.48 -7.24 -11.19
C GLY A 381 -27.57 -5.90 -11.89
N LYS A 382 -28.77 -5.32 -11.81
CA LYS A 382 -29.10 -4.03 -12.40
C LYS A 382 -29.75 -3.15 -11.34
N ARG A 383 -29.19 -1.97 -11.10
CA ARG A 383 -29.76 -0.96 -10.21
C ARG A 383 -30.44 0.10 -11.05
N THR A 384 -31.76 0.15 -11.00
CA THR A 384 -32.52 1.29 -11.53
C THR A 384 -32.47 2.45 -10.53
N TYR A 385 -32.37 3.67 -11.03
CA TYR A 385 -32.46 4.87 -10.20
C TYR A 385 -33.46 5.85 -10.80
N ASP A 386 -34.06 6.62 -9.91
CA ASP A 386 -35.01 7.67 -10.21
C ASP A 386 -34.80 8.79 -9.19
N VAL A 387 -34.09 9.82 -9.61
CA VAL A 387 -33.55 10.87 -8.73
C VAL A 387 -33.89 12.23 -9.32
N GLU A 388 -34.36 13.14 -8.48
CA GLU A 388 -34.54 14.54 -8.87
C GLU A 388 -33.21 15.29 -8.65
N SER A 389 -32.51 15.57 -9.75
CA SER A 389 -31.24 16.29 -9.71
C SER A 389 -31.48 17.77 -9.41
N SER A 390 -30.73 18.31 -8.45
CA SER A 390 -30.82 19.73 -8.10
C SER A 390 -30.28 20.60 -9.23
N PRO A 391 -30.88 21.79 -9.49
CA PRO A 391 -30.35 22.71 -10.47
C PRO A 391 -28.94 23.12 -10.07
N ARG A 392 -28.02 23.17 -11.04
CA ARG A 392 -26.63 23.53 -10.80
C ARG A 392 -26.04 24.35 -11.95
N THR A 393 -25.07 25.16 -11.62
CA THR A 393 -24.26 25.94 -12.54
C THR A 393 -22.83 25.40 -12.57
N VAL A 394 -22.21 25.45 -13.73
CA VAL A 394 -20.77 25.16 -13.92
C VAL A 394 -20.16 26.27 -14.75
N GLY A 395 -18.90 26.59 -14.50
CA GLY A 395 -18.18 27.60 -15.25
C GLY A 395 -16.74 27.80 -14.77
N PRO A 396 -15.87 28.32 -15.65
CA PRO A 396 -14.44 28.45 -15.36
C PRO A 396 -14.11 29.64 -14.46
N GLY A 397 -15.04 30.61 -14.34
CA GLY A 397 -14.82 31.82 -13.56
C GLY A 397 -15.00 31.61 -12.07
N LYS A 398 -14.62 32.63 -11.31
CA LYS A 398 -14.65 32.57 -9.85
C LYS A 398 -16.09 32.49 -9.36
N GLY A 399 -16.41 31.43 -8.64
CA GLY A 399 -17.73 31.24 -8.05
C GLY A 399 -18.82 30.86 -9.05
N GLU A 400 -18.46 30.35 -10.23
CA GLU A 400 -19.42 30.00 -11.29
C GLU A 400 -19.85 28.52 -11.26
N THR A 401 -19.27 27.71 -10.38
CA THR A 401 -19.53 26.26 -10.30
C THR A 401 -20.13 25.84 -8.97
N ASP A 402 -21.29 25.21 -8.97
CA ASP A 402 -21.93 24.68 -7.76
C ASP A 402 -21.28 23.36 -7.31
N CYS A 403 -20.25 23.46 -6.47
CA CYS A 403 -19.45 22.31 -6.03
C CYS A 403 -20.09 21.44 -4.93
N GLY A 404 -21.05 21.93 -4.15
CA GLY A 404 -21.56 21.19 -2.98
C GLY A 404 -20.49 20.88 -1.91
N TYR A 405 -20.81 20.03 -0.93
CA TYR A 405 -19.87 19.67 0.15
C TYR A 405 -18.80 18.69 -0.33
N CYS A 406 -19.20 17.60 -1.00
CA CYS A 406 -18.31 16.49 -1.36
C CYS A 406 -17.19 16.92 -2.32
N THR A 407 -17.49 17.72 -3.35
CA THR A 407 -16.46 18.27 -4.24
C THR A 407 -15.47 19.18 -3.51
N VAL A 408 -15.95 20.03 -2.58
CA VAL A 408 -15.07 20.90 -1.81
C VAL A 408 -14.19 20.09 -0.86
N ASP A 409 -14.74 19.07 -0.19
CA ASP A 409 -13.97 18.18 0.68
C ASP A 409 -12.89 17.43 -0.11
N TRP A 410 -13.25 16.86 -1.27
CA TRP A 410 -12.32 16.19 -2.17
C TRP A 410 -11.20 17.11 -2.65
N LEU A 411 -11.51 18.33 -3.13
CA LEU A 411 -10.50 19.31 -3.53
C LEU A 411 -9.58 19.68 -2.35
N VAL A 412 -10.13 19.87 -1.15
CA VAL A 412 -9.34 20.17 0.06
C VAL A 412 -8.41 19.02 0.44
N ARG A 413 -8.85 17.76 0.30
CA ARG A 413 -8.01 16.57 0.54
C ARG A 413 -6.93 16.42 -0.53
N LYS A 414 -7.29 16.57 -1.80
CA LYS A 414 -6.32 16.54 -2.92
C LYS A 414 -5.30 17.67 -2.83
N MET A 415 -5.52 18.74 -2.06
CA MET A 415 -4.46 19.71 -1.76
C MET A 415 -3.37 19.19 -0.81
N GLY A 416 -3.65 18.15 -0.02
CA GLY A 416 -2.65 17.45 0.78
C GLY A 416 -1.74 16.53 -0.02
N SER A 417 -2.05 16.26 -1.30
CA SER A 417 -1.32 15.31 -2.15
C SER A 417 0.14 15.70 -2.35
N PHE A 418 0.47 17.00 -2.32
CA PHE A 418 1.85 17.47 -2.43
C PHE A 418 2.74 17.01 -1.27
N GLU A 419 2.15 16.74 -0.10
CA GLU A 419 2.89 16.16 1.03
C GLU A 419 3.46 14.80 0.69
N PHE A 420 2.78 14.05 -0.18
CA PHE A 420 3.09 12.66 -0.45
C PHE A 420 4.09 12.49 -1.59
N GLY A 421 4.82 13.55 -1.91
CA GLY A 421 6.07 13.47 -2.67
C GLY A 421 5.94 13.94 -4.11
N GLU A 422 5.81 15.24 -4.29
CA GLU A 422 6.00 15.93 -5.58
C GLU A 422 5.27 15.23 -6.72
N ILE A 423 3.95 15.40 -6.64
CA ILE A 423 2.96 14.88 -7.58
C ILE A 423 3.53 14.87 -8.99
N LEU A 424 3.51 13.70 -9.62
CA LEU A 424 3.84 13.60 -11.03
C LEU A 424 2.66 14.16 -11.82
N ASP A 425 2.96 15.00 -12.80
CA ASP A 425 1.97 15.34 -13.81
C ASP A 425 1.51 14.02 -14.48
N PRO A 426 0.20 13.72 -14.49
CA PRO A 426 -0.31 12.43 -14.92
C PRO A 426 -0.04 12.15 -16.41
N VAL A 427 0.19 13.19 -17.22
CA VAL A 427 0.45 13.07 -18.66
C VAL A 427 1.94 12.87 -18.94
N SER A 428 2.80 13.68 -18.31
CA SER A 428 4.26 13.62 -18.58
C SER A 428 5.04 12.66 -17.68
N GLY A 429 4.48 12.32 -16.52
CA GLY A 429 5.17 11.57 -15.47
C GLY A 429 6.34 12.34 -14.85
N GLU A 430 6.40 13.67 -15.02
CA GLU A 430 7.43 14.54 -14.46
C GLU A 430 6.95 15.24 -13.18
N PRO A 431 7.87 15.58 -12.24
CA PRO A 431 7.51 16.25 -11.00
C PRO A 431 6.84 17.61 -11.25
N LEU A 432 5.65 17.79 -10.70
CA LEU A 432 4.94 19.06 -10.70
C LEU A 432 5.51 19.96 -9.60
N GLY A 433 6.04 21.12 -9.98
CA GLY A 433 6.56 22.09 -9.02
C GLY A 433 5.45 22.61 -8.08
N LEU A 434 5.83 23.00 -6.85
CA LEU A 434 4.91 23.50 -5.83
C LEU A 434 4.02 24.65 -6.34
N LYS A 435 4.57 25.54 -7.17
CA LYS A 435 3.83 26.64 -7.76
C LYS A 435 2.75 26.18 -8.73
N ASP A 436 3.10 25.32 -9.68
CA ASP A 436 2.15 24.82 -10.68
C ASP A 436 1.03 24.02 -10.02
N PHE A 437 1.39 23.20 -9.01
CA PHE A 437 0.42 22.50 -8.18
C PHE A 437 -0.53 23.47 -7.47
N TYR A 438 0.02 24.49 -6.80
CA TYR A 438 -0.77 25.51 -6.12
C TYR A 438 -1.71 26.25 -7.07
N ASP A 439 -1.24 26.62 -8.25
CA ASP A 439 -2.02 27.36 -9.24
C ASP A 439 -3.17 26.50 -9.80
N ARG A 440 -2.91 25.22 -10.13
CA ARG A 440 -3.95 24.27 -10.57
C ARG A 440 -5.02 24.05 -9.50
N MET A 441 -4.61 23.75 -8.26
CA MET A 441 -5.56 23.51 -7.16
C MET A 441 -6.33 24.77 -6.77
N SER A 442 -5.65 25.93 -6.73
CA SER A 442 -6.30 27.22 -6.46
C SER A 442 -7.29 27.58 -7.54
N ASN A 443 -6.99 27.30 -8.81
CA ASN A 443 -7.91 27.50 -9.92
C ASN A 443 -9.17 26.63 -9.75
N ALA A 444 -9.01 25.34 -9.49
CA ALA A 444 -10.13 24.43 -9.26
C ALA A 444 -11.04 24.89 -8.09
N LEU A 445 -10.45 25.21 -6.94
CA LEU A 445 -11.22 25.68 -5.77
C LEU A 445 -11.89 27.04 -6.00
N ARG A 446 -11.29 27.94 -6.79
CA ARG A 446 -11.87 29.26 -7.08
C ARG A 446 -13.12 29.17 -7.95
N ARG A 447 -13.27 28.12 -8.76
CA ARG A 447 -14.48 27.91 -9.57
C ARG A 447 -15.71 27.68 -8.71
N CYS A 448 -15.55 27.10 -7.52
CA CYS A 448 -16.66 26.79 -6.63
C CYS A 448 -17.42 28.04 -6.14
N ASN A 449 -18.75 28.03 -6.31
CA ASN A 449 -19.69 29.11 -6.00
C ASN A 449 -19.54 29.60 -4.56
N ASP A 450 -19.43 30.91 -4.46
CA ASP A 450 -18.64 31.63 -3.47
C ASP A 450 -19.48 31.94 -2.21
N GLY A 451 -20.00 30.91 -1.55
CA GLY A 451 -20.51 31.02 -0.17
C GLY A 451 -19.39 31.04 0.89
N ALA A 452 -19.73 30.74 2.16
CA ALA A 452 -18.75 30.55 3.24
C ALA A 452 -17.83 29.33 3.05
N ARG A 453 -18.20 28.40 2.16
CA ARG A 453 -17.53 27.09 1.98
C ARG A 453 -16.28 27.18 1.09
N GLY A 454 -16.37 27.69 -0.13
CA GLY A 454 -15.21 27.79 -1.06
C GLY A 454 -14.08 28.70 -0.54
N ARG A 455 -14.41 29.94 -0.15
CA ARG A 455 -13.43 30.87 0.49
C ARG A 455 -12.92 30.37 1.83
N GLY A 456 -13.81 29.80 2.64
CA GLY A 456 -13.45 29.21 3.91
C GLY A 456 -12.49 28.03 3.75
N ALA A 457 -12.72 27.17 2.76
CA ALA A 457 -11.88 26.04 2.40
C ALA A 457 -10.51 26.50 1.90
N LEU A 458 -10.45 27.39 0.89
CA LEU A 458 -9.19 27.89 0.36
C LEU A 458 -8.36 28.58 1.46
N ARG A 459 -8.99 29.39 2.32
CA ARG A 459 -8.30 30.02 3.46
C ARG A 459 -7.78 28.99 4.46
N LYS A 460 -8.59 27.96 4.80
CA LYS A 460 -8.16 26.86 5.67
C LYS A 460 -6.98 26.12 5.08
N VAL A 461 -6.98 25.86 3.77
CA VAL A 461 -5.86 25.17 3.13
C VAL A 461 -4.61 26.04 3.05
N LYS A 462 -4.72 27.31 2.65
CA LYS A 462 -3.58 28.23 2.68
C LYS A 462 -2.97 28.32 4.07
N TRP A 463 -3.82 28.38 5.11
CA TRP A 463 -3.35 28.34 6.49
C TRP A 463 -2.63 27.03 6.85
N LYS A 464 -3.13 25.87 6.40
CA LYS A 464 -2.46 24.57 6.58
C LYS A 464 -1.09 24.56 5.90
N TRP A 465 -1.02 24.94 4.63
CA TRP A 465 0.23 24.96 3.87
C TRP A 465 1.25 25.95 4.42
N ALA A 466 0.80 27.09 4.95
CA ALA A 466 1.67 28.00 5.69
C ALA A 466 2.26 27.30 6.93
N LYS A 467 1.48 26.48 7.65
CA LYS A 467 1.99 25.66 8.76
C LYS A 467 2.95 24.56 8.33
N TYR A 468 2.75 23.99 7.14
CA TYR A 468 3.68 23.05 6.52
C TYR A 468 4.94 23.71 5.95
N GLY A 469 5.04 25.05 6.01
CA GLY A 469 6.17 25.80 5.47
C GLY A 469 6.21 25.88 3.94
N TRP A 470 5.11 25.55 3.26
CA TRP A 470 5.04 25.61 1.80
C TRP A 470 4.59 26.97 1.28
N LEU A 471 3.82 27.72 2.07
CA LEU A 471 3.38 29.07 1.71
C LEU A 471 4.07 30.13 2.57
N CYS A 472 4.64 31.14 1.90
CA CYS A 472 5.27 32.32 2.48
C CYS A 472 4.56 33.57 1.97
N HIS A 473 4.14 34.43 2.90
CA HIS A 473 3.45 35.72 2.69
C HIS A 473 2.13 35.67 1.93
N ASP A 474 2.04 35.06 0.74
CA ASP A 474 0.80 34.81 -0.03
C ASP A 474 0.94 33.77 -1.17
N GLY A 475 2.10 33.12 -1.30
CA GLY A 475 2.39 32.14 -2.36
C GLY A 475 3.46 31.12 -1.93
N PRO A 476 3.89 30.22 -2.83
CA PRO A 476 4.91 29.23 -2.54
C PRO A 476 6.19 29.85 -1.98
N CYS A 477 6.73 29.29 -0.89
CA CYS A 477 8.02 29.73 -0.31
C CYS A 477 9.18 29.54 -1.29
N ASP A 478 9.14 28.45 -2.07
CA ASP A 478 10.10 28.15 -3.11
C ASP A 478 9.35 27.92 -4.42
N LYS A 479 9.43 28.89 -5.33
CA LYS A 479 8.59 28.95 -6.54
C LYS A 479 9.07 27.98 -7.62
N ASP A 480 10.34 27.59 -7.58
CA ASP A 480 11.01 26.80 -8.63
C ASP A 480 11.57 25.47 -8.10
N ARG A 481 11.22 25.07 -6.87
CA ARG A 481 11.63 23.80 -6.30
C ARG A 481 11.09 22.64 -7.14
N LYS A 482 11.92 22.14 -8.03
CA LYS A 482 11.77 20.83 -8.68
C LYS A 482 12.70 19.88 -7.97
N ILE A 483 12.22 18.70 -7.60
CA ILE A 483 13.12 17.65 -7.16
C ILE A 483 14.09 17.20 -8.23
N THR A 484 15.21 16.69 -7.73
CA THR A 484 16.10 15.83 -8.47
C THR A 484 15.42 14.52 -8.86
N ASN A 485 15.95 13.86 -9.90
CA ASN A 485 15.45 12.56 -10.33
C ASN A 485 15.60 11.49 -9.24
N GLU A 486 16.62 11.60 -8.40
CA GLU A 486 16.87 10.72 -7.26
C GLU A 486 15.75 10.81 -6.22
N VAL A 487 15.30 12.02 -5.87
CA VAL A 487 14.16 12.18 -4.96
C VAL A 487 12.86 11.70 -5.61
N LYS A 488 12.68 11.96 -6.93
CA LYS A 488 11.53 11.44 -7.69
C LYS A 488 11.47 9.92 -7.60
N GLN A 489 12.60 9.26 -7.85
CA GLN A 489 12.70 7.81 -7.79
C GLN A 489 12.53 7.31 -6.35
N ALA A 490 13.06 8.01 -5.34
CA ALA A 490 12.85 7.65 -3.94
C ALA A 490 11.36 7.61 -3.56
N LEU A 491 10.56 8.51 -4.15
CA LEU A 491 9.13 8.61 -3.88
C LEU A 491 8.29 7.63 -4.73
N HIS A 492 8.63 7.48 -6.00
CA HIS A 492 7.77 6.84 -7.01
C HIS A 492 8.29 5.51 -7.58
N GLY A 493 9.52 5.12 -7.21
CA GLY A 493 10.21 3.96 -7.77
C GLY A 493 10.93 4.28 -9.08
N VAL A 494 11.63 3.27 -9.60
CA VAL A 494 12.38 3.33 -10.85
C VAL A 494 11.49 2.73 -11.94
N ARG A 495 10.96 3.54 -12.88
CA ARG A 495 9.89 3.07 -13.79
C ARG A 495 10.28 3.09 -15.26
N LYS A 496 11.03 4.10 -15.70
CA LYS A 496 11.44 4.26 -17.10
C LYS A 496 12.76 3.53 -17.31
N GLU A 497 12.98 2.90 -18.46
CA GLU A 497 14.24 2.19 -18.77
C GLU A 497 15.48 3.08 -18.66
N ASN A 498 15.30 4.40 -18.83
CA ASN A 498 16.36 5.40 -18.69
C ASN A 498 16.61 5.85 -17.24
N ASP A 499 15.77 5.43 -16.28
CA ASP A 499 15.93 5.76 -14.87
C ASP A 499 17.14 5.01 -14.30
N TRP A 500 18.05 5.75 -13.65
CA TRP A 500 19.17 5.15 -12.94
C TRP A 500 18.67 4.25 -11.79
N PRO A 501 19.23 3.04 -11.58
CA PRO A 501 20.41 2.44 -12.20
C PRO A 501 20.12 1.48 -13.37
N LEU A 502 18.91 1.44 -13.95
CA LEU A 502 18.55 0.42 -14.96
C LEU A 502 19.48 0.38 -16.17
N PRO A 503 19.94 1.52 -16.76
CA PRO A 503 20.90 1.50 -17.85
C PRO A 503 22.22 0.82 -17.46
N TRP A 504 22.67 0.98 -16.21
CA TRP A 504 23.90 0.37 -15.71
C TRP A 504 23.75 -1.14 -15.52
N ILE A 505 22.59 -1.59 -15.03
CA ILE A 505 22.27 -3.02 -14.91
C ILE A 505 22.21 -3.67 -16.31
N GLN A 506 21.61 -2.98 -17.29
CA GLN A 506 21.55 -3.46 -18.67
C GLN A 506 22.96 -3.61 -19.25
N GLN A 507 23.82 -2.61 -19.08
CA GLN A 507 25.24 -2.68 -19.49
C GLN A 507 25.98 -3.85 -18.82
N CYS A 508 25.73 -4.10 -17.54
CA CYS A 508 26.33 -5.23 -16.82
C CYS A 508 25.84 -6.59 -17.35
N THR A 509 24.59 -6.66 -17.82
CA THR A 509 23.98 -7.88 -18.37
C THR A 509 24.63 -8.31 -19.68
N GLU A 510 25.21 -7.37 -20.43
CA GLU A 510 25.92 -7.61 -21.68
C GLU A 510 27.36 -8.15 -21.47
N THR A 511 27.85 -8.17 -20.23
CA THR A 511 29.20 -8.67 -19.91
C THR A 511 29.27 -10.20 -20.03
N GLN A 512 30.38 -10.73 -20.55
CA GLN A 512 30.62 -12.17 -20.61
C GLN A 512 30.62 -12.79 -19.21
N ASN A 513 29.91 -13.91 -19.02
CA ASN A 513 29.71 -14.61 -17.74
C ASN A 513 28.93 -13.83 -16.67
N ALA A 514 28.17 -12.80 -17.04
CA ALA A 514 27.31 -12.09 -16.11
C ALA A 514 26.25 -13.03 -15.47
N PRO A 515 25.95 -12.90 -14.16
CA PRO A 515 24.91 -13.66 -13.49
C PRO A 515 23.53 -13.15 -13.93
N LYS A 516 23.07 -13.58 -15.11
CA LYS A 516 21.84 -13.08 -15.75
C LYS A 516 20.61 -13.18 -14.86
N ASN A 517 20.49 -14.24 -14.06
CA ASN A 517 19.36 -14.42 -13.14
C ASN A 517 19.36 -13.36 -12.02
N ALA A 518 20.53 -13.06 -11.44
CA ALA A 518 20.65 -12.06 -10.38
C ALA A 518 20.46 -10.64 -10.92
N LEU A 519 21.01 -10.33 -12.10
CA LEU A 519 20.85 -9.02 -12.75
C LEU A 519 19.41 -8.79 -13.23
N GLY A 520 18.79 -9.81 -13.84
CA GLY A 520 17.38 -9.78 -14.22
C GLY A 520 16.49 -9.63 -13.00
N GLY A 521 16.74 -10.41 -11.95
CA GLY A 521 16.02 -10.32 -10.67
C GLY A 521 16.16 -8.95 -9.99
N LEU A 522 17.36 -8.36 -9.98
CA LEU A 522 17.57 -7.01 -9.47
C LEU A 522 16.86 -5.96 -10.32
N ARG A 523 16.94 -6.06 -11.66
CA ARG A 523 16.28 -5.13 -12.58
C ARG A 523 14.76 -5.17 -12.37
N ASP A 524 14.18 -6.37 -12.48
CA ASP A 524 12.74 -6.56 -12.37
C ASP A 524 12.25 -6.19 -10.96
N GLY A 525 13.04 -6.54 -9.93
CA GLY A 525 12.86 -6.11 -8.56
C GLY A 525 12.75 -4.59 -8.46
N LEU A 526 13.77 -3.84 -8.88
CA LEU A 526 13.79 -2.38 -8.86
C LEU A 526 12.61 -1.75 -9.62
N THR A 527 12.24 -2.31 -10.78
CA THR A 527 11.09 -1.81 -11.54
C THR A 527 9.74 -2.04 -10.86
N SER A 528 9.67 -3.07 -10.01
CA SER A 528 8.47 -3.38 -9.22
C SER A 528 8.41 -2.65 -7.88
N MET A 529 9.50 -1.99 -7.47
CA MET A 529 9.54 -1.32 -6.19
C MET A 529 8.69 -0.03 -6.20
N PRO A 530 7.91 0.24 -5.13
CA PRO A 530 7.09 1.44 -5.02
C PRO A 530 7.89 2.73 -4.73
N CYS A 531 9.18 2.57 -4.46
CA CYS A 531 10.16 3.57 -4.05
C CYS A 531 11.54 3.14 -4.58
N SER A 532 12.52 4.04 -4.59
CA SER A 532 13.92 3.70 -4.86
C SER A 532 14.77 3.96 -3.63
N ILE A 533 15.71 3.05 -3.35
CA ILE A 533 16.77 3.29 -2.37
C ILE A 533 18.05 3.81 -3.04
N TRP A 534 18.03 3.99 -4.36
CA TRP A 534 19.22 4.33 -5.14
C TRP A 534 19.41 5.85 -5.25
N PHE A 535 20.10 6.41 -4.26
CA PHE A 535 20.48 7.82 -4.24
C PHE A 535 21.89 7.98 -3.67
N ASN A 536 22.53 9.11 -3.94
CA ASN A 536 23.83 9.42 -3.36
C ASN A 536 23.68 10.08 -1.98
N GLU A 537 24.76 10.08 -1.19
CA GLU A 537 24.76 10.61 0.18
C GLU A 537 24.48 12.12 0.24
N ASN A 538 24.96 12.89 -0.74
CA ASN A 538 24.70 14.34 -0.79
C ASN A 538 23.21 14.64 -0.98
N VAL A 539 22.54 13.93 -1.90
CA VAL A 539 21.09 14.02 -2.10
C VAL A 539 20.36 13.57 -0.84
N ALA A 540 20.85 12.51 -0.18
CA ALA A 540 20.28 12.05 1.08
C ALA A 540 20.32 13.17 2.14
N ILE A 541 21.48 13.78 2.34
CA ILE A 541 21.74 14.86 3.30
C ILE A 541 20.93 16.12 3.01
N GLU A 542 20.92 16.58 1.76
CA GLU A 542 20.36 17.87 1.38
C GLU A 542 18.85 17.82 1.09
N GLN A 543 18.35 16.70 0.56
CA GLN A 543 17.00 16.64 -0.02
C GLN A 543 16.11 15.50 0.48
N ILE A 544 16.63 14.46 1.13
CA ILE A 544 15.79 13.34 1.64
C ILE A 544 15.61 13.45 3.15
N VAL A 545 16.72 13.37 3.90
CA VAL A 545 16.77 13.33 5.36
C VAL A 545 16.06 14.52 6.02
N PRO A 546 16.13 15.76 5.49
CA PRO A 546 15.42 16.90 6.07
C PRO A 546 13.89 16.86 5.97
N HIS A 547 13.33 15.94 5.18
CA HIS A 547 11.92 15.94 4.83
C HIS A 547 11.24 14.65 5.27
N GLN A 548 10.44 14.74 6.33
CA GLN A 548 9.85 13.56 6.96
C GLN A 548 8.98 12.78 5.99
N HIS A 549 8.22 13.44 5.12
CA HIS A 549 7.38 12.74 4.15
C HIS A 549 8.16 11.87 3.14
N ILE A 550 9.38 12.27 2.77
CA ILE A 550 10.24 11.47 1.88
C ILE A 550 10.81 10.29 2.65
N VAL A 551 11.26 10.53 3.88
CA VAL A 551 11.71 9.47 4.80
C VAL A 551 10.59 8.47 5.09
N ASP A 552 9.37 8.92 5.39
CA ASP A 552 8.21 8.07 5.61
C ASP A 552 7.92 7.16 4.41
N ARG A 553 8.09 7.68 3.18
CA ARG A 553 7.91 6.89 1.95
C ARG A 553 9.02 5.86 1.77
N LEU A 554 10.28 6.28 1.91
CA LEU A 554 11.47 5.41 1.85
C LEU A 554 11.42 4.31 2.91
N CYS A 555 10.91 4.63 4.09
CA CYS A 555 10.87 3.73 5.23
C CYS A 555 9.56 2.96 5.35
N SER A 556 8.60 3.20 4.45
CA SER A 556 7.34 2.47 4.41
C SER A 556 7.58 0.96 4.28
N ASP A 557 6.70 0.15 4.87
CA ASP A 557 6.83 -1.30 4.82
C ASP A 557 6.85 -1.81 3.37
N GLN A 558 6.04 -1.22 2.49
CA GLN A 558 6.04 -1.54 1.05
C GLN A 558 7.43 -1.37 0.43
N CYS A 559 8.12 -0.27 0.76
CA CYS A 559 9.45 0.01 0.25
C CYS A 559 10.49 -0.97 0.82
N ARG A 560 10.51 -1.08 2.15
CA ARG A 560 11.49 -1.89 2.89
C ARG A 560 11.33 -3.39 2.65
N ASN A 561 10.10 -3.87 2.53
CA ASN A 561 9.83 -5.28 2.20
C ASN A 561 10.22 -5.60 0.77
N ALA A 562 10.04 -4.68 -0.18
CA ALA A 562 10.50 -4.91 -1.54
C ALA A 562 12.03 -5.05 -1.62
N VAL A 563 12.77 -4.25 -0.85
CA VAL A 563 14.23 -4.40 -0.69
C VAL A 563 14.58 -5.77 -0.09
N ASP A 564 13.94 -6.14 1.01
CA ASP A 564 14.18 -7.42 1.67
C ASP A 564 13.88 -8.61 0.76
N ARG A 565 12.82 -8.54 -0.05
CA ARG A 565 12.46 -9.60 -1.01
C ARG A 565 13.53 -9.78 -2.07
N ILE A 566 14.05 -8.68 -2.65
CA ILE A 566 15.15 -8.74 -3.62
C ILE A 566 16.37 -9.40 -2.96
N GLN A 567 16.69 -9.01 -1.73
CA GLN A 567 17.81 -9.57 -0.99
C GLN A 567 17.61 -11.06 -0.66
N GLN A 568 16.41 -11.48 -0.24
CA GLN A 568 16.11 -12.86 0.11
C GLN A 568 16.14 -13.77 -1.13
N GLN A 569 15.65 -13.30 -2.28
CA GLN A 569 15.56 -14.10 -3.50
C GLN A 569 16.90 -14.17 -4.27
N TYR A 570 17.66 -13.07 -4.30
CA TYR A 570 18.84 -12.96 -5.16
C TYR A 570 20.13 -12.61 -4.42
N GLY A 571 20.07 -12.25 -3.13
CA GLY A 571 21.19 -11.75 -2.34
C GLY A 571 22.39 -12.69 -2.31
N ASP A 572 22.16 -14.00 -2.17
CA ASP A 572 23.22 -15.02 -2.18
C ASP A 572 23.99 -15.11 -3.51
N GLN A 573 23.44 -14.55 -4.58
CA GLN A 573 24.05 -14.52 -5.91
C GLN A 573 24.89 -13.24 -6.13
N PHE A 574 24.67 -12.17 -5.35
CA PHE A 574 25.39 -10.90 -5.51
C PHE A 574 26.90 -11.05 -5.20
N PRO A 575 27.33 -11.71 -4.11
CA PRO A 575 28.75 -11.95 -3.85
C PRO A 575 29.40 -12.85 -4.90
N LYS A 576 28.65 -13.81 -5.46
CA LYS A 576 29.17 -14.75 -6.48
C LYS A 576 29.50 -14.05 -7.80
N GLY A 577 28.83 -12.95 -8.13
CA GLY A 577 29.13 -12.09 -9.30
C GLY A 577 30.20 -11.02 -9.06
N SER A 578 30.62 -10.80 -7.81
CA SER A 578 31.49 -9.69 -7.41
C SER A 578 32.96 -9.82 -7.83
N GLY A 579 33.37 -10.95 -8.41
CA GLY A 579 34.73 -11.18 -8.91
C GLY A 579 35.07 -10.47 -10.24
N MET A 580 34.08 -9.88 -10.93
CA MET A 580 34.28 -9.20 -12.22
C MET A 580 33.88 -7.72 -12.11
N THR A 581 34.73 -6.81 -12.58
CA THR A 581 34.32 -5.42 -12.82
C THR A 581 33.58 -5.38 -14.17
N PRO A 582 32.38 -4.77 -14.27
CA PRO A 582 31.74 -3.78 -13.38
C PRO A 582 30.81 -4.31 -12.27
N LEU A 583 30.55 -5.62 -12.18
CA LEU A 583 29.57 -6.22 -11.25
C LEU A 583 29.89 -5.97 -9.77
N THR A 584 31.18 -5.98 -9.38
CA THR A 584 31.61 -5.63 -8.01
C THR A 584 31.09 -4.26 -7.58
N ARG A 585 31.11 -3.27 -8.50
CA ARG A 585 30.67 -1.90 -8.21
C ARG A 585 29.15 -1.82 -8.11
N LEU A 586 28.43 -2.54 -8.97
CA LEU A 586 26.96 -2.56 -8.96
C LEU A 586 26.42 -3.17 -7.66
N PHE A 587 26.88 -4.38 -7.30
CA PHE A 587 26.42 -5.04 -6.08
C PHE A 587 26.93 -4.34 -4.81
N GLY A 588 28.13 -3.76 -4.84
CA GLY A 588 28.60 -2.89 -3.76
C GLY A 588 27.73 -1.63 -3.60
N ALA A 589 27.28 -1.03 -4.71
CA ALA A 589 26.36 0.11 -4.67
C ALA A 589 24.97 -0.27 -4.11
N TRP A 590 24.48 -1.47 -4.43
CA TRP A 590 23.24 -2.01 -3.84
C TRP A 590 23.36 -2.18 -2.32
N GLU A 591 24.43 -2.80 -1.82
CA GLU A 591 24.69 -2.93 -0.38
C GLU A 591 24.80 -1.56 0.30
N MET A 592 25.56 -0.61 -0.28
CA MET A 592 25.65 0.75 0.26
C MET A 592 24.29 1.47 0.30
N ALA A 593 23.47 1.34 -0.73
CA ALA A 593 22.13 1.91 -0.78
C ALA A 593 21.21 1.31 0.29
N ARG A 594 21.31 0.00 0.54
CA ARG A 594 20.59 -0.67 1.61
C ARG A 594 21.02 -0.14 2.97
N ASP A 595 22.32 -0.13 3.26
CA ASP A 595 22.85 0.37 4.53
C ASP A 595 22.46 1.83 4.78
N GLN A 596 22.46 2.68 3.75
CA GLN A 596 21.99 4.06 3.85
C GLN A 596 20.50 4.14 4.16
N ALA A 597 19.67 3.37 3.46
CA ALA A 597 18.23 3.32 3.73
C ALA A 597 17.95 2.81 5.16
N ASP A 598 18.68 1.78 5.63
CA ASP A 598 18.57 1.23 6.98
C ASP A 598 18.87 2.30 8.04
N LYS A 599 19.96 3.06 7.85
CA LYS A 599 20.34 4.17 8.72
C LYS A 599 19.27 5.26 8.73
N ILE A 600 18.76 5.67 7.57
CA ILE A 600 17.70 6.70 7.46
C ILE A 600 16.41 6.25 8.15
N CYS A 601 16.09 4.96 8.05
CA CYS A 601 14.86 4.39 8.59
C CYS A 601 14.93 3.99 10.07
N LEU A 602 15.98 4.39 10.79
CA LEU A 602 16.05 4.20 12.24
C LEU A 602 14.90 4.94 12.93
N SER A 603 14.14 4.19 13.71
CA SER A 603 13.10 4.70 14.61
C SER A 603 13.44 4.30 16.05
N GLN A 604 12.73 4.87 17.03
CA GLN A 604 12.87 4.44 18.42
C GLN A 604 12.39 3.01 18.68
N SER A 605 11.49 2.50 17.83
CA SER A 605 10.90 1.16 17.95
C SER A 605 11.35 0.29 16.77
N SER A 606 12.48 -0.39 16.98
CA SER A 606 13.04 -1.31 15.99
C SER A 606 12.00 -2.32 15.51
N ASN A 607 11.90 -2.51 14.19
CA ASN A 607 10.97 -3.43 13.52
C ASN A 607 9.47 -3.14 13.70
N SER A 608 9.08 -1.96 14.18
CA SER A 608 7.65 -1.57 14.21
C SER A 608 7.12 -1.26 12.81
N VAL A 609 5.83 -1.55 12.59
CA VAL A 609 5.09 -1.18 11.38
C VAL A 609 5.10 0.34 11.20
N VAL A 610 5.46 0.80 9.99
CA VAL A 610 5.56 2.23 9.70
C VAL A 610 4.18 2.83 9.44
N THR A 611 3.88 3.91 10.16
CA THR A 611 2.64 4.69 10.04
C THR A 611 2.95 6.13 9.66
N LYS A 612 1.94 6.89 9.21
CA LYS A 612 2.06 8.34 8.93
C LYS A 612 2.46 9.18 10.16
N SER A 613 2.43 8.59 11.35
CA SER A 613 2.81 9.22 12.62
C SER A 613 4.12 8.71 13.20
N THR A 614 4.76 7.74 12.53
CA THR A 614 6.04 7.19 13.00
C THR A 614 7.10 8.29 12.94
N SER A 615 7.79 8.49 14.06
CA SER A 615 8.88 9.47 14.14
C SER A 615 10.20 8.78 13.81
N PHE A 616 10.79 9.16 12.68
CA PHE A 616 12.12 8.69 12.25
C PHE A 616 13.22 9.56 12.84
N CYS A 617 14.38 8.98 13.09
CA CYS A 617 15.51 9.73 13.64
C CYS A 617 16.11 10.71 12.63
N ALA A 618 16.13 10.37 11.33
CA ALA A 618 16.79 11.15 10.28
C ALA A 618 16.32 12.62 10.21
N PRO A 619 15.01 12.92 10.14
CA PRO A 619 14.54 14.31 10.13
C PRO A 619 14.88 15.06 11.42
N GLY A 620 14.97 14.36 12.56
CA GLY A 620 15.42 14.93 13.83
C GLY A 620 16.87 15.40 13.81
N TYR A 621 17.78 14.61 13.21
CA TYR A 621 19.18 15.02 13.00
C TYR A 621 19.30 16.22 12.06
N ALA A 622 18.51 16.24 10.97
CA ALA A 622 18.43 17.38 10.08
C ALA A 622 17.96 18.66 10.78
N ALA A 623 17.01 18.54 11.72
CA ALA A 623 16.50 19.68 12.48
C ALA A 623 17.55 20.32 13.41
N LEU A 624 18.59 19.57 13.78
CA LEU A 624 19.76 20.08 14.50
C LEU A 624 20.76 20.78 13.56
N GLY A 625 20.53 20.76 12.25
CA GLY A 625 21.46 21.26 11.23
C GLY A 625 22.58 20.27 10.88
N HIS A 626 22.45 19.02 11.33
CA HIS A 626 23.47 17.98 11.16
C HIS A 626 22.88 16.65 10.62
N PRO A 627 22.23 16.67 9.45
CA PRO A 627 21.70 15.46 8.81
C PRO A 627 22.77 14.38 8.57
N GLU A 628 24.03 14.79 8.39
CA GLU A 628 25.16 13.89 8.16
C GLU A 628 25.46 12.99 9.36
N TRP A 629 24.95 13.30 10.56
CA TRP A 629 25.17 12.51 11.79
C TRP A 629 24.50 11.12 11.77
N ILE A 630 23.65 10.84 10.79
CA ILE A 630 23.06 9.51 10.61
C ILE A 630 23.99 8.52 9.89
N PHE A 631 24.93 9.02 9.10
CA PHE A 631 25.89 8.23 8.33
C PHE A 631 27.24 7.91 9.00
N PRO A 632 27.80 8.64 10.00
CA PRO A 632 29.16 8.46 10.45
C PRO A 632 29.27 7.34 11.50
N ASN A 633 30.44 6.71 11.55
CA ASN A 633 30.77 5.71 12.56
C ASN A 633 31.21 6.31 13.91
N LYS A 634 31.12 7.63 14.09
CA LYS A 634 31.64 8.32 15.29
C LYS A 634 30.62 9.30 15.85
N ILE A 635 30.26 9.07 17.11
CA ILE A 635 29.32 9.89 17.88
C ILE A 635 29.94 11.28 18.12
N PRO A 636 29.21 12.39 17.89
CA PRO A 636 29.70 13.75 18.17
C PRO A 636 30.01 13.92 19.67
N SER A 637 30.93 14.83 20.00
CA SER A 637 31.32 15.06 21.40
C SER A 637 30.21 15.74 22.20
N ARG A 638 30.09 15.45 23.50
CA ARG A 638 29.07 16.08 24.37
C ARG A 638 29.07 17.62 24.33
N PRO A 639 30.23 18.31 24.32
CA PRO A 639 30.25 19.77 24.18
C PRO A 639 29.70 20.26 22.83
N GLN A 640 30.00 19.53 21.75
CA GLN A 640 29.48 19.83 20.42
C GLN A 640 27.96 19.65 20.38
N ILE A 641 27.44 18.54 20.94
CA ILE A 641 26.01 18.30 21.08
C ILE A 641 25.35 19.46 21.85
N LEU A 642 25.87 19.85 23.02
CA LEU A 642 25.31 20.95 23.81
C LEU A 642 25.23 22.26 23.02
N SER A 643 26.32 22.64 22.34
CA SER A 643 26.36 23.87 21.54
C SER A 643 25.27 23.88 20.46
N ILE A 644 25.15 22.79 19.72
CA ILE A 644 24.18 22.63 18.62
C ILE A 644 22.75 22.63 19.15
N PHE A 645 22.48 21.87 20.22
CA PHE A 645 21.15 21.83 20.84
C PHE A 645 20.75 23.20 21.39
N SER A 646 21.67 23.94 22.00
CA SER A 646 21.40 25.29 22.52
C SER A 646 20.99 26.25 21.41
N GLU A 647 21.71 26.25 20.28
CA GLU A 647 21.37 27.10 19.15
C GLU A 647 20.04 26.68 18.50
N ALA A 648 19.83 25.39 18.31
CA ALA A 648 18.60 24.85 17.72
C ALA A 648 17.37 25.15 18.60
N ILE A 649 17.47 24.99 19.92
CA ILE A 649 16.34 25.25 20.83
C ILE A 649 16.00 26.73 20.89
N ASP A 650 16.99 27.61 20.83
CA ASP A 650 16.78 29.05 20.79
C ASP A 650 16.08 29.48 19.48
N LYS A 651 16.45 28.86 18.36
CA LYS A 651 15.76 29.07 17.07
C LYS A 651 14.32 28.57 17.12
N LEU A 652 14.07 27.40 17.71
CA LEU A 652 12.72 26.84 17.81
C LEU A 652 11.82 27.67 18.73
N ASP A 653 12.32 28.07 19.90
CA ASP A 653 11.56 28.88 20.88
C ASP A 653 11.10 30.22 20.28
N LYS A 654 11.93 30.85 19.43
CA LYS A 654 11.57 32.08 18.70
C LYS A 654 10.47 31.87 17.66
N LYS A 655 10.35 30.68 17.08
CA LYS A 655 9.33 30.34 16.07
C LYS A 655 8.00 29.94 16.70
N LEU A 656 8.02 29.35 17.89
CA LEU A 656 6.80 28.87 18.54
C LEU A 656 5.96 30.04 19.10
N PRO A 657 4.63 29.99 18.96
CA PRO A 657 3.76 30.98 19.60
C PRO A 657 3.91 30.89 21.12
N ARG A 658 3.71 32.02 21.82
CA ARG A 658 3.73 32.05 23.30
C ARG A 658 2.70 31.10 23.93
N TYR A 659 1.60 30.85 23.22
CA TYR A 659 0.56 29.91 23.62
C TYR A 659 0.21 29.03 22.41
N ALA A 660 0.47 27.72 22.51
CA ALA A 660 -0.03 26.75 21.56
C ALA A 660 -1.42 26.29 22.04
N PRO A 661 -2.49 26.47 21.24
CA PRO A 661 -3.80 25.96 21.62
C PRO A 661 -3.73 24.42 21.74
N PRO A 662 -4.45 23.82 22.71
CA PRO A 662 -4.53 22.38 22.81
C PRO A 662 -5.01 21.78 21.50
N GLN A 663 -4.40 20.67 21.10
CA GLN A 663 -4.75 19.95 19.88
C GLN A 663 -6.23 19.56 19.94
N LYS A 664 -6.98 19.91 18.90
CA LYS A 664 -8.32 19.34 18.69
C LYS A 664 -8.15 17.90 18.20
N ASP A 665 -9.04 16.98 18.58
CA ASP A 665 -9.03 15.55 18.21
C ASP A 665 -9.24 15.25 16.71
N ASN A 666 -9.00 16.22 15.83
CA ASN A 666 -9.01 16.01 14.39
C ASN A 666 -7.77 15.18 13.96
N PRO A 667 -7.94 14.05 13.23
CA PRO A 667 -6.83 13.26 12.67
C PRO A 667 -5.80 14.09 11.89
N GLU A 668 -6.25 15.10 11.16
CA GLU A 668 -5.36 15.95 10.37
C GLU A 668 -4.45 16.84 11.24
N SER A 669 -4.99 17.43 12.31
CA SER A 669 -4.18 18.25 13.23
C SER A 669 -3.09 17.41 13.88
N ARG A 670 -3.40 16.14 14.19
CA ARG A 670 -2.43 15.17 14.72
C ARG A 670 -1.34 14.86 13.70
N LYS A 671 -1.66 14.70 12.41
CA LYS A 671 -0.65 14.53 11.35
C LYS A 671 0.28 15.74 11.23
N VAL A 672 -0.29 16.95 11.17
CA VAL A 672 0.49 18.20 11.11
C VAL A 672 1.43 18.30 12.31
N LEU A 673 0.94 17.96 13.50
CA LEU A 673 1.77 17.97 14.70
C LEU A 673 2.86 16.91 14.64
N ALA A 674 2.52 15.66 14.31
CA ALA A 674 3.47 14.56 14.24
C ALA A 674 4.60 14.89 13.28
N ARG A 675 4.28 15.48 12.12
CA ARG A 675 5.28 15.97 11.17
C ARG A 675 6.11 17.11 11.75
N ALA A 676 5.48 18.13 12.31
CA ALA A 676 6.20 19.25 12.89
C ALA A 676 7.17 18.78 13.97
N VAL A 677 6.75 17.82 14.81
CA VAL A 677 7.58 17.23 15.86
C VAL A 677 8.72 16.40 15.26
N GLY A 678 8.42 15.52 14.30
CA GLY A 678 9.41 14.66 13.65
C GLY A 678 10.49 15.45 12.90
N GLU A 679 10.13 16.56 12.25
CA GLU A 679 11.04 17.51 11.58
C GLU A 679 11.63 18.58 12.53
N SER A 680 11.51 18.42 13.84
CA SER A 680 12.07 19.34 14.84
C SER A 680 13.05 18.66 15.77
N LEU A 681 13.80 19.45 16.53
CA LEU A 681 14.66 18.94 17.61
C LEU A 681 13.86 18.24 18.74
N CYS A 682 12.54 18.43 18.80
CA CYS A 682 11.67 17.71 19.73
C CYS A 682 11.35 16.28 19.27
N ASN A 683 11.94 15.87 18.13
CA ASN A 683 11.98 14.48 17.71
C ASN A 683 12.56 13.60 18.82
N PRO A 684 11.94 12.45 19.12
CA PRO A 684 12.38 11.59 20.20
C PRO A 684 13.86 11.13 20.11
N CYS A 685 14.42 10.92 18.92
CA CYS A 685 15.82 10.55 18.76
C CYS A 685 16.78 11.71 19.05
N ALA A 686 16.43 12.94 18.65
CA ALA A 686 17.19 14.13 19.02
C ALA A 686 17.15 14.31 20.56
N GLY A 687 15.97 14.16 21.16
CA GLY A 687 15.82 14.15 22.62
C GLY A 687 16.70 13.10 23.30
N ALA A 688 16.78 11.89 22.74
CA ALA A 688 17.61 10.81 23.30
C ALA A 688 19.11 11.11 23.29
N ILE A 689 19.62 11.83 22.29
CA ILE A 689 21.05 12.22 22.22
C ILE A 689 21.41 13.23 23.32
N PHE A 690 20.48 14.10 23.66
CA PHE A 690 20.74 15.21 24.57
C PHE A 690 20.34 14.91 26.02
N ILE A 691 19.18 14.29 26.23
CA ILE A 691 18.57 14.05 27.55
C ILE A 691 18.52 12.54 27.88
N GLY A 692 18.64 11.66 26.89
CA GLY A 692 18.54 10.21 27.05
C GLY A 692 17.17 9.64 26.71
N GLU A 693 17.11 8.32 26.53
CA GLU A 693 15.86 7.59 26.38
C GLU A 693 15.05 7.59 27.68
N SER A 694 13.73 7.34 27.57
CA SER A 694 12.87 7.09 28.74
C SER A 694 13.52 6.05 29.66
N GLU A 695 13.39 6.23 30.97
CA GLU A 695 14.05 5.43 32.03
C GLU A 695 15.56 5.68 32.22
N LYS A 696 16.26 6.24 31.22
CA LYS A 696 17.70 6.55 31.28
C LYS A 696 18.01 8.05 31.38
N TRP A 697 17.00 8.91 31.56
CA TRP A 697 17.18 10.35 31.63
C TRP A 697 18.20 10.78 32.68
N LYS A 698 18.02 10.33 33.92
CA LYS A 698 18.91 10.71 35.04
C LYS A 698 20.35 10.26 34.82
N LYS A 699 20.55 9.07 34.24
CA LYS A 699 21.88 8.56 33.90
C LYS A 699 22.56 9.47 32.87
N THR A 700 21.87 9.76 31.77
CA THR A 700 22.40 10.57 30.67
C THR A 700 22.69 12.00 31.13
N VAL A 701 21.78 12.60 31.89
CA VAL A 701 21.98 13.92 32.52
C VAL A 701 23.22 13.92 33.40
N ASN A 702 23.39 12.92 34.28
CA ASN A 702 24.59 12.84 35.11
C ASN A 702 25.86 12.69 34.29
N GLU A 703 25.85 11.91 33.20
CA GLU A 703 27.00 11.80 32.30
C GLU A 703 27.41 13.14 31.68
N TYR A 704 26.46 14.01 31.32
CA TYR A 704 26.75 15.37 30.86
C TYR A 704 27.27 16.26 32.00
N LEU A 705 26.70 16.15 33.19
CA LEU A 705 27.07 16.98 34.35
C LEU A 705 28.42 16.59 34.97
N ASP A 706 28.83 15.33 34.82
CA ASP A 706 30.11 14.81 35.32
C ASP A 706 31.23 14.91 34.28
N ASP A 707 30.91 15.21 33.02
CA ASP A 707 31.89 15.45 31.95
C ASP A 707 32.56 16.82 32.13
N ARG A 708 33.86 16.81 32.46
CA ARG A 708 34.64 18.03 32.69
C ARG A 708 34.77 18.94 31.48
N SER A 709 34.49 18.44 30.27
CA SER A 709 34.51 19.24 29.05
C SER A 709 33.22 20.01 28.80
N VAL A 710 32.17 19.75 29.58
CA VAL A 710 30.84 20.35 29.46
C VAL A 710 30.62 21.35 30.59
N ASP A 711 30.09 22.54 30.27
CA ASP A 711 29.57 23.44 31.30
C ASP A 711 28.23 22.89 31.81
N GLY A 712 28.25 22.25 32.99
CA GLY A 712 27.07 21.66 33.61
C GLY A 712 25.93 22.66 33.88
N ARG A 713 26.24 23.93 34.17
CA ARG A 713 25.20 24.96 34.37
C ARG A 713 24.50 25.28 33.06
N GLU A 714 25.30 25.43 32.00
CA GLU A 714 24.78 25.68 30.67
C GLU A 714 23.96 24.49 30.16
N TYR A 715 24.46 23.27 30.35
CA TYR A 715 23.71 22.05 30.03
C TYR A 715 22.35 22.02 30.75
N THR A 716 22.32 22.26 32.07
CA THR A 716 21.07 22.29 32.83
C THR A 716 20.11 23.37 32.31
N ARG A 717 20.62 24.57 32.00
CA ARG A 717 19.81 25.66 31.43
C ARG A 717 19.19 25.26 30.10
N VAL A 718 19.99 24.68 29.20
CA VAL A 718 19.56 24.28 27.86
C VAL A 718 18.59 23.10 27.92
N ALA A 719 18.86 22.07 28.73
CA ALA A 719 17.97 20.94 28.93
C ALA A 719 16.61 21.37 29.51
N LYS A 720 16.61 22.27 30.50
CA LYS A 720 15.37 22.83 31.05
C LYS A 720 14.58 23.60 30.01
N LYS A 721 15.27 24.41 29.19
CA LYS A 721 14.65 25.12 28.07
C LYS A 721 14.08 24.14 27.04
N GLY A 722 14.82 23.07 26.72
CA GLY A 722 14.41 21.98 25.82
C GLY A 722 13.05 21.41 26.19
N TRP A 723 12.91 20.92 27.42
CA TRP A 723 11.65 20.40 27.95
C TRP A 723 10.50 21.41 27.86
N MET A 724 10.75 22.66 28.23
CA MET A 724 9.74 23.73 28.22
C MET A 724 9.26 24.08 26.80
N VAL A 725 10.18 24.13 25.85
CA VAL A 725 9.90 24.47 24.44
C VAL A 725 9.20 23.30 23.75
N CYS A 726 9.67 22.07 23.96
CA CYS A 726 9.02 20.88 23.40
C CYS A 726 7.63 20.65 24.01
N ALA A 727 7.44 20.81 25.31
CA ALA A 727 6.11 20.77 25.92
C ALA A 727 5.15 21.78 25.28
N ARG A 728 5.61 23.01 25.03
CA ARG A 728 4.80 24.03 24.34
C ARG A 728 4.45 23.61 22.92
N MET A 729 5.37 22.96 22.20
CA MET A 729 5.12 22.43 20.86
C MET A 729 4.04 21.34 20.86
N PHE A 730 4.03 20.47 21.87
CA PHE A 730 2.97 19.48 22.09
C PHE A 730 1.65 20.09 22.58
N GLY A 731 1.59 21.40 22.85
CA GLY A 731 0.41 22.06 23.44
C GLY A 731 0.24 21.76 24.93
N LEU A 732 1.29 21.28 25.60
CA LEU A 732 1.32 21.00 27.03
C LEU A 732 1.78 22.23 27.82
N ASN A 733 1.10 22.52 28.92
CA ASN A 733 1.50 23.57 29.86
C ASN A 733 2.04 22.95 31.14
N LEU A 734 3.37 22.95 31.31
CA LEU A 734 4.02 22.46 32.53
C LEU A 734 3.83 23.47 33.66
N THR A 735 3.05 23.11 34.67
CA THR A 735 2.89 23.90 35.90
C THR A 735 4.20 23.98 36.68
N PRO A 736 4.42 24.97 37.55
CA PRO A 736 5.63 25.06 38.37
C PRO A 736 5.91 23.79 39.19
N GLN A 737 4.86 23.12 39.69
CA GLN A 737 4.97 21.85 40.42
C GLN A 737 5.44 20.71 39.51
N LEU A 738 4.84 20.54 38.33
CA LEU A 738 5.25 19.53 37.36
C LEU A 738 6.70 19.74 36.89
N ARG A 739 7.14 21.00 36.73
CA ARG A 739 8.53 21.31 36.37
C ARG A 739 9.50 20.84 37.44
N ARG A 740 9.24 21.14 38.72
CA ARG A 740 10.11 20.69 39.83
C ARG A 740 10.21 19.17 39.87
N GLN A 741 9.08 18.48 39.80
CA GLN A 741 9.05 17.01 39.76
C GLN A 741 9.85 16.46 38.57
N LEU A 742 9.72 17.07 37.39
CA LEU A 742 10.49 16.69 36.21
C LEU A 742 12.00 16.91 36.40
N TRP A 743 12.41 18.04 36.97
CA TRP A 743 13.83 18.33 37.21
C TRP A 743 14.46 17.35 38.20
N GLU A 744 13.78 17.05 39.30
CA GLU A 744 14.23 16.07 40.30
C GLU A 744 14.32 14.66 39.72
N MET A 745 13.32 14.27 38.92
CA MET A 745 13.27 12.96 38.26
C MET A 745 14.40 12.79 37.24
N THR A 746 14.69 13.84 36.47
CA THR A 746 15.71 13.83 35.42
C THR A 746 17.11 14.18 35.93
N GLY A 747 17.27 14.65 37.17
CA GLY A 747 18.55 15.09 37.74
C GLY A 747 19.00 16.49 37.28
N LEU A 748 18.08 17.28 36.74
CA LEU A 748 18.34 18.66 36.30
C LEU A 748 18.28 19.68 37.46
N ASP A 749 17.96 19.25 38.67
CA ASP A 749 17.88 20.05 39.89
C ASP A 749 19.25 20.35 40.55
N ARG A 750 20.33 19.67 40.12
CA ARG A 750 21.68 19.80 40.71
C ARG A 750 22.24 21.23 40.80
N TYR A 751 21.78 22.12 39.92
CA TYR A 751 22.22 23.52 39.83
C TYR A 751 21.07 24.53 40.03
N ASP A 752 19.95 24.12 40.63
CA ASP A 752 18.82 25.02 40.97
C ASP A 752 19.04 25.90 42.21
#